data_AF-A0AAN6G607-F1
#
_entry.id   AF-A0AAN6G607-F1
#
_cell.length_a   1.000
_cell.length_b   1.000
_cell.length_c   1.000
_cell.angle_alpha   90.00
_cell.angle_beta   90.00
_cell.angle_gamma   90.00
#
_symmetry.space_group_name_H-M   'P 1'
#
loop_
_entity.id
_entity.type
_entity.pdbx_description
1 polymer ?
#
loop_
_entity_poly.entity_id
_entity_poly.type
_entity_poly.pdbx_seq_one_letter_code
_entity_poly.pdbx_strand_id
1 'polypeptide(L)'
;MTFSVVYFLPVLAAVLSFITYALLGHGLNPAIIFSSLQYFTIIRMPLVFTPLVASSCGDAYVALGRISQYMLSAELKGDYDENNKDYGIEVHGSFTWETVGGPPDSKAPGAAGPPGAKKGPGAGTKGIAKGGGGGGNKADAESKKKQAKLSKEDKQAAKQKKLDEKEKKKSEKAKKKAAKARWSERRRRAEAGEDISSSEDEADEDSGGGKGKGVVGSVSLEAKDEKVIVPVQAKPFALSNMDLAIPRGELVAVVGRIGSGKSSLLSALAGEMRKRSGTVSFGGSVAYVAQQSWIQNLTFQQNILFGHELDAERYARVVDVCALEHDIELLSHGDQTEIGEQGVNLSGGQKARVSLARAAYYDADNILLDDPLSAVDPGIGRHLMHKCIMGFMGGKTRVLVTHQLWALPLVDRILVMDDGKIVEQGTYAELVARQGGVFAALIEEHGVEESAEQKDEQHEDSKEQALQPAVGKQAAAAGDKGKEGGGGMMTDEEREVGAVSMQVYLKYLASAGSAWWAPALISIMTLIQVAQIGNNLLLRYWSEGSIPGWKQGQYMGLYAGFGVAQAVFVFMGSFSVSVAGFYASLSLYKRSLGGVLNSPISFHETTPTGRIVNRLSKDVDTLDMQLPSNLFQFGNQFWTVLGTIGLVIYSYNWLGVMFPPLIIIYAVVQAYYRRTSREAKRLDSILRSRLYASFGETLTGLASIRAFRAQKRFVRMNEVNIDYNNRAYYLTIAVQRWLSVRMDFLGNVLILGIGLAAVGFRRSISPAVLGVALTYTLQITQSLSQMVQQLAQVEQDFNVVERVLHYADLPPEGEKILPSDPPEDEWPTEGAIEFRNVQLRYREGLPLVLKGVSFTVRPGERVGVVGRTGAGKSSLLVALWRMAPLAGGQILIDGRDIGALGFETLRRRICIVPQDSVIFDHSLRFNVDPTGRATDAEMNAALRQVGLIVDDDDENDDGAKTPVEVAEVRAEGEKVAESGVATPKEGAKQARRFTLDMPCREDSFSAGQRQLIALARAIVKNTKVLALDEATSSADVESDATIQRWIAKHMDRTLLCIAHRLNTICFYDRVLVMDKGEVAEFDAPLTLFDRPNSIFRSMCDAAKITREDIIAIRAAAERKGSIVQALIETSPEERGVVVGDDDAVVPPQ
;
A
#
# COMPACT_ATOMS: atom_id res chain seq x y z
N MET A 1 -2.17 -2.93 -32.78
CA MET A 1 -1.62 -2.29 -34.00
C MET A 1 -0.30 -2.93 -34.44
N THR A 2 0.73 -3.00 -33.59
CA THR A 2 2.03 -3.62 -33.90
C THR A 2 1.89 -5.07 -34.40
N PHE A 3 1.05 -5.87 -33.74
CA PHE A 3 0.77 -7.25 -34.13
C PHE A 3 0.21 -7.35 -35.57
N SER A 4 -0.78 -6.53 -35.91
CA SER A 4 -1.38 -6.52 -37.25
C SER A 4 -0.39 -6.07 -38.33
N VAL A 5 0.45 -5.08 -38.05
CA VAL A 5 1.48 -4.58 -38.98
C VAL A 5 2.53 -5.66 -39.26
N VAL A 6 3.00 -6.34 -38.20
CA VAL A 6 3.99 -7.43 -38.30
C VAL A 6 3.44 -8.62 -39.09
N TYR A 7 2.15 -8.92 -38.96
CA TYR A 7 1.52 -10.02 -39.70
C TYR A 7 1.20 -9.65 -41.15
N PHE A 8 0.94 -8.38 -41.44
CA PHE A 8 0.62 -7.86 -42.77
C PHE A 8 1.84 -7.65 -43.67
N LEU A 9 2.92 -7.06 -43.15
CA LEU A 9 4.07 -6.64 -43.94
C LEU A 9 4.66 -7.77 -44.81
N PRO A 10 4.86 -9.00 -44.28
CA PRO A 10 5.40 -10.11 -45.05
C PRO A 10 4.44 -10.61 -46.14
N VAL A 11 3.13 -10.61 -45.87
CA VAL A 11 2.11 -10.97 -46.86
C VAL A 11 2.10 -9.95 -47.99
N LEU A 12 2.14 -8.65 -47.66
CA LEU A 12 2.23 -7.58 -48.66
C LEU A 12 3.53 -7.66 -49.47
N ALA A 13 4.66 -7.93 -48.82
CA ALA A 13 5.95 -8.07 -49.49
C ALA A 13 5.95 -9.27 -50.46
N ALA A 14 5.37 -10.40 -50.07
CA ALA A 14 5.19 -11.56 -50.95
C ALA A 14 4.29 -11.22 -52.13
N VAL A 15 3.14 -10.58 -51.87
CA VAL A 15 2.18 -10.13 -52.91
C VAL A 15 2.85 -9.21 -53.92
N LEU A 16 3.53 -8.16 -53.45
CA LEU A 16 4.24 -7.22 -54.31
C LEU A 16 5.36 -7.90 -55.09
N SER A 17 6.09 -8.83 -54.49
CA SER A 17 7.19 -9.54 -55.15
C SER A 17 6.70 -10.46 -56.27
N PHE A 18 5.60 -11.20 -56.06
CA PHE A 18 5.01 -12.03 -57.11
C PHE A 18 4.41 -11.20 -58.23
N ILE A 19 3.73 -10.09 -57.90
CA ILE A 19 3.18 -9.13 -58.87
C ILE A 19 4.32 -8.54 -59.73
N THR A 20 5.38 -8.01 -59.11
CA THR A 20 6.49 -7.40 -59.87
C THR A 20 7.22 -8.44 -60.72
N TYR A 21 7.46 -9.63 -60.19
CA TYR A 21 8.08 -10.73 -60.94
C TYR A 21 7.25 -11.11 -62.17
N ALA A 22 5.93 -11.18 -62.03
CA ALA A 22 5.04 -11.50 -63.13
C ALA A 22 4.97 -10.36 -64.18
N LEU A 23 4.97 -9.09 -63.74
CA LEU A 23 4.99 -7.92 -64.64
C LEU A 23 6.28 -7.81 -65.47
N LEU A 24 7.39 -8.36 -64.99
CA LEU A 24 8.66 -8.42 -65.72
C LEU A 24 8.67 -9.49 -66.84
N GLY A 25 7.56 -10.18 -67.07
CA GLY A 25 7.40 -11.17 -68.14
C GLY A 25 7.93 -12.57 -67.78
N HIS A 26 8.26 -12.82 -66.52
CA HIS A 26 8.67 -14.16 -66.07
C HIS A 26 7.46 -15.06 -65.80
N GLY A 27 7.54 -16.32 -66.23
CA GLY A 27 6.53 -17.34 -65.95
C GLY A 27 6.59 -17.82 -64.50
N LEU A 28 5.42 -17.92 -63.86
CA LEU A 28 5.27 -18.39 -62.48
C LEU A 28 5.24 -19.94 -62.42
N ASN A 29 6.43 -20.55 -62.43
CA ASN A 29 6.57 -21.99 -62.18
C ASN A 29 6.35 -22.31 -60.68
N PRO A 30 5.66 -23.42 -60.33
CA PRO A 30 5.48 -23.86 -58.95
C PRO A 30 6.76 -23.84 -58.09
N ALA A 31 7.90 -24.24 -58.64
CA ALA A 31 9.17 -24.29 -57.90
C ALA A 31 9.60 -22.91 -57.37
N ILE A 32 9.40 -21.84 -58.15
CA ILE A 32 9.76 -20.47 -57.77
C ILE A 32 8.74 -19.93 -56.75
N ILE A 33 7.45 -20.19 -56.98
CA ILE A 33 6.37 -19.71 -56.11
C ILE A 33 6.52 -20.27 -54.70
N PHE A 34 6.56 -21.59 -54.55
CA PHE A 34 6.54 -22.22 -53.23
C PHE A 34 7.86 -22.05 -52.47
N SER A 35 9.01 -22.07 -53.17
CA SER A 35 10.30 -21.77 -52.54
C SER A 35 10.36 -20.32 -52.05
N SER A 36 9.89 -19.36 -52.85
CA SER A 36 9.89 -17.93 -52.47
C SER A 36 8.91 -17.66 -51.34
N LEU A 37 7.70 -18.26 -51.39
CA LEU A 37 6.71 -18.15 -50.32
C LEU A 37 7.24 -18.72 -48.99
N GLN A 38 8.01 -19.82 -49.05
CA GLN A 38 8.66 -20.38 -47.87
C GLN A 38 9.72 -19.42 -47.30
N TYR A 39 10.54 -18.78 -48.14
CA TYR A 39 11.48 -17.75 -47.67
C TYR A 39 10.76 -16.56 -47.01
N PHE A 40 9.67 -16.06 -47.60
CA PHE A 40 8.85 -15.01 -46.99
C PHE A 40 8.26 -15.43 -45.64
N THR A 41 7.86 -16.70 -45.52
CA THR A 41 7.34 -17.28 -44.27
C THR A 41 8.43 -17.37 -43.20
N ILE A 42 9.65 -17.78 -43.56
CA ILE A 42 10.80 -17.83 -42.65
C ILE A 42 11.19 -16.43 -42.17
N ILE A 43 11.20 -15.43 -43.07
CA ILE A 43 11.55 -14.03 -42.74
C ILE A 43 10.56 -13.38 -41.77
N ARG A 44 9.31 -13.85 -41.71
CA ARG A 44 8.29 -13.33 -40.79
C ARG A 44 8.74 -13.41 -39.33
N MET A 45 9.34 -14.52 -38.90
CA MET A 45 9.71 -14.74 -37.50
C MET A 45 10.77 -13.73 -37.01
N PRO A 46 11.91 -13.53 -37.71
CA PRO A 46 12.85 -12.46 -37.39
C PRO A 46 12.20 -11.06 -37.37
N LEU A 47 11.29 -10.76 -38.30
CA LEU A 47 10.60 -9.46 -38.32
C LEU A 47 9.70 -9.25 -37.10
N VAL A 48 9.11 -10.31 -36.55
CA VAL A 48 8.34 -10.28 -35.30
C VAL A 48 9.27 -10.11 -34.09
N PHE A 49 10.35 -10.90 -34.03
CA PHE A 49 11.22 -10.93 -32.85
C PHE A 49 12.16 -9.73 -32.74
N THR A 50 12.58 -9.13 -33.85
CA THR A 50 13.51 -7.99 -33.83
C THR A 50 13.02 -6.83 -32.95
N PRO A 51 11.80 -6.29 -33.13
CA PRO A 51 11.29 -5.23 -32.27
C PRO A 51 11.07 -5.69 -30.82
N LEU A 52 10.67 -6.95 -30.62
CA LEU A 52 10.49 -7.51 -29.28
C LEU A 52 11.82 -7.56 -28.51
N VAL A 53 12.89 -8.04 -29.15
CA VAL A 53 14.25 -8.07 -28.59
C VAL A 53 14.74 -6.66 -28.29
N ALA A 54 14.51 -5.70 -29.20
CA ALA A 54 14.87 -4.31 -28.97
C ALA A 54 14.13 -3.72 -27.75
N SER A 55 12.82 -4.02 -27.60
CA SER A 55 12.03 -3.62 -26.42
C SER A 55 12.57 -4.26 -25.15
N SER A 56 12.78 -5.57 -25.12
CA SER A 56 13.29 -6.28 -23.94
C SER A 56 14.70 -5.82 -23.54
N CYS A 57 15.57 -5.48 -24.49
CA CYS A 57 16.87 -4.86 -24.20
C CYS A 57 16.70 -3.46 -23.59
N GLY A 58 15.72 -2.68 -24.07
CA GLY A 58 15.37 -1.38 -23.49
C GLY A 58 14.86 -1.51 -22.05
N ASP A 59 13.92 -2.43 -21.82
CA ASP A 59 13.38 -2.72 -20.49
C ASP A 59 14.49 -3.21 -19.53
N ALA A 60 15.35 -4.11 -19.99
CA ALA A 60 16.51 -4.58 -19.23
C ALA A 60 17.48 -3.45 -18.90
N TYR A 61 17.77 -2.56 -19.84
CA TYR A 61 18.63 -1.40 -19.62
C TYR A 61 18.04 -0.45 -18.56
N VAL A 62 16.74 -0.16 -18.63
CA VAL A 62 16.06 0.68 -17.63
C VAL A 62 16.02 0.00 -16.26
N ALA A 63 15.71 -1.30 -16.22
CA ALA A 63 15.70 -2.08 -14.97
C ALA A 63 17.08 -2.13 -14.32
N LEU A 64 18.14 -2.39 -15.09
CA LEU A 64 19.52 -2.32 -14.61
C LEU A 64 19.90 -0.92 -14.13
N GLY A 65 19.41 0.13 -14.79
CA GLY A 65 19.57 1.52 -14.34
C GLY A 65 18.95 1.75 -12.95
N ARG A 66 17.70 1.28 -12.75
CA ARG A 66 17.00 1.36 -11.45
C ARG A 66 17.73 0.57 -10.36
N ILE A 67 18.14 -0.67 -10.66
CA ILE A 67 18.90 -1.51 -9.73
C ILE A 67 20.23 -0.86 -9.39
N SER A 68 20.96 -0.33 -10.38
CA SER A 68 22.22 0.38 -10.17
C SER A 68 22.04 1.59 -9.26
N GLN A 69 21.02 2.42 -9.51
CA GLN A 69 20.71 3.57 -8.67
C GLN A 69 20.37 3.15 -7.23
N TYR A 70 19.63 2.05 -7.06
CA TYR A 70 19.33 1.48 -5.74
C TYR A 70 20.59 0.97 -5.04
N MET A 71 21.45 0.23 -5.73
CA MET A 71 22.73 -0.29 -5.19
C MET A 71 23.75 0.82 -4.88
N LEU A 72 23.61 1.99 -5.50
CA LEU A 72 24.43 3.18 -5.25
C LEU A 72 23.76 4.18 -4.31
N SER A 73 22.59 3.84 -3.75
CA SER A 73 21.92 4.69 -2.77
C SER A 73 22.76 4.82 -1.50
N ALA A 74 22.53 5.90 -0.74
CA ALA A 74 23.31 6.15 0.46
C ALA A 74 23.09 5.04 1.49
N GLU A 75 24.18 4.41 1.92
CA GLU A 75 24.14 3.44 3.02
C GLU A 75 24.24 4.17 4.37
N LEU A 76 23.44 3.73 5.34
CA LEU A 76 23.65 4.06 6.74
C LEU A 76 24.95 3.39 7.19
N LYS A 77 26.03 4.17 7.31
CA LYS A 77 27.29 3.70 7.88
C LYS A 77 27.11 3.41 9.37
N GLY A 78 26.96 2.14 9.70
CA GLY A 78 26.89 1.63 11.08
C GLY A 78 28.24 1.58 11.79
N ASP A 79 29.11 2.57 11.59
CA ASP A 79 30.41 2.68 12.25
C ASP A 79 30.20 3.15 13.70
N TYR A 80 29.69 2.26 14.54
CA TYR A 80 29.68 2.41 15.98
C TYR A 80 30.98 1.82 16.53
N ASP A 81 31.73 2.61 17.29
CA ASP A 81 32.97 2.11 17.91
C ASP A 81 32.61 1.23 19.12
N GLU A 82 32.95 -0.05 19.03
CA GLU A 82 32.68 -1.07 20.06
C GLU A 82 33.78 -1.14 21.12
N ASN A 83 34.86 -0.37 20.97
CA ASN A 83 36.00 -0.44 21.87
C ASN A 83 35.83 0.42 23.13
N ASN A 84 34.62 0.94 23.41
CA ASN A 84 34.40 1.72 24.62
C ASN A 84 34.39 0.80 25.85
N LYS A 85 35.51 0.83 26.59
CA LYS A 85 35.66 0.08 27.84
C LYS A 85 35.11 0.83 29.05
N ASP A 86 34.96 2.15 28.94
CA ASP A 86 34.73 3.03 30.09
C ASP A 86 33.23 3.28 30.32
N TYR A 87 32.44 3.36 29.24
CA TYR A 87 30.99 3.58 29.30
C TYR A 87 30.20 2.44 28.64
N GLY A 88 28.93 2.30 29.02
CA GLY A 88 27.98 1.43 28.32
C GLY A 88 27.51 2.09 27.01
N ILE A 89 27.18 3.37 27.07
CA ILE A 89 26.78 4.18 25.91
C ILE A 89 27.44 5.55 26.01
N GLU A 90 28.10 5.98 24.94
CA GLU A 90 28.65 7.33 24.84
C GLU A 90 28.30 7.95 23.48
N VAL A 91 27.73 9.15 23.52
CA VAL A 91 27.25 9.91 22.37
C VAL A 91 27.78 11.33 22.44
N HIS A 92 28.52 11.71 21.41
CA HIS A 92 28.93 13.09 21.16
C HIS A 92 28.58 13.41 19.74
N GLY A 93 27.40 13.95 19.43
CA GLY A 93 27.01 14.14 18.04
C GLY A 93 25.66 14.78 17.76
N SER A 94 25.40 15.01 16.48
CA SER A 94 24.10 15.53 15.99
C SER A 94 23.52 14.60 14.94
N PHE A 95 22.20 14.43 14.97
CA PHE A 95 21.46 13.47 14.13
C PHE A 95 20.28 14.13 13.45
N THR A 96 19.93 13.68 12.25
CA THR A 96 18.76 14.19 11.52
C THR A 96 18.03 13.08 10.78
N TRP A 97 16.70 13.17 10.74
CA TRP A 97 15.89 12.38 9.83
C TRP A 97 16.11 12.85 8.38
N GLU A 98 16.07 11.92 7.41
CA GLU A 98 16.20 12.28 6.00
C GLU A 98 14.96 13.02 5.50
N THR A 99 15.17 14.04 4.67
CA THR A 99 14.08 14.62 3.87
C THR A 99 13.94 13.82 2.58
N VAL A 100 12.74 13.27 2.36
CA VAL A 100 12.38 12.66 1.08
C VAL A 100 12.41 13.77 0.01
N GLY A 101 13.46 13.81 -0.81
CA GLY A 101 13.55 14.66 -2.01
C GLY A 101 14.64 15.74 -2.06
N GLY A 102 15.58 15.80 -1.11
CA GLY A 102 16.73 16.71 -1.20
C GLY A 102 17.79 16.22 -2.20
N PRO A 103 18.39 17.07 -3.06
CA PRO A 103 19.57 16.67 -3.81
C PRO A 103 20.69 16.31 -2.82
N PRO A 104 21.54 15.31 -3.12
CA PRO A 104 22.60 14.91 -2.21
C PRO A 104 23.50 16.11 -1.90
N ASP A 105 23.64 16.42 -0.61
CA ASP A 105 24.51 17.48 -0.11
C ASP A 105 25.89 17.37 -0.76
N SER A 106 26.21 18.36 -1.58
CA SER A 106 27.46 18.44 -2.33
C SER A 106 28.60 18.82 -1.41
N LYS A 107 29.13 17.84 -0.66
CA LYS A 107 30.45 17.89 -0.02
C LYS A 107 30.91 16.49 0.42
N ALA A 108 31.26 15.66 -0.56
CA ALA A 108 32.21 14.57 -0.37
C ALA A 108 33.17 14.54 -1.59
N PRO A 109 34.46 14.19 -1.40
CA PRO A 109 35.49 14.42 -2.41
C PRO A 109 35.37 13.45 -3.59
N GLY A 110 35.63 13.99 -4.78
CA GLY A 110 35.35 13.41 -6.10
C GLY A 110 35.74 11.95 -6.33
N ALA A 111 34.79 11.21 -6.89
CA ALA A 111 35.06 10.06 -7.75
C ALA A 111 34.79 10.48 -9.20
N ALA A 112 35.80 10.31 -10.05
CA ALA A 112 35.86 10.78 -11.42
C ALA A 112 34.81 10.11 -12.33
N GLY A 113 34.04 10.93 -13.05
CA GLY A 113 33.22 10.49 -14.18
C GLY A 113 34.05 10.26 -15.45
N PRO A 114 33.58 9.40 -16.39
CA PRO A 114 34.29 9.09 -17.63
C PRO A 114 34.19 10.26 -18.63
N PRO A 115 35.22 10.51 -19.48
CA PRO A 115 35.26 11.72 -20.29
C PRO A 115 34.42 11.59 -21.58
N GLY A 116 33.36 12.39 -21.66
CA GLY A 116 32.63 12.68 -22.89
C GLY A 116 33.22 13.91 -23.60
N ALA A 117 33.73 13.71 -24.81
CA ALA A 117 34.41 14.71 -25.63
C ALA A 117 33.52 15.90 -26.03
N LYS A 118 34.00 17.13 -25.77
CA LYS A 118 33.64 18.34 -26.53
C LYS A 118 34.90 19.03 -27.05
N LYS A 119 34.74 19.56 -28.26
CA LYS A 119 35.75 20.06 -29.20
C LYS A 119 36.18 21.51 -28.92
N GLY A 120 37.48 21.74 -29.12
CA GLY A 120 38.08 22.98 -29.66
C GLY A 120 38.89 23.83 -28.67
N PRO A 121 39.82 24.72 -29.11
CA PRO A 121 40.71 24.64 -30.28
C PRO A 121 42.20 24.96 -29.95
N GLY A 122 43.13 24.51 -30.81
CA GLY A 122 44.34 25.27 -31.18
C GLY A 122 45.63 25.13 -30.35
N ALA A 123 46.73 24.86 -31.07
CA ALA A 123 48.15 25.07 -30.73
C ALA A 123 48.73 24.24 -29.57
N GLY A 124 49.93 23.68 -29.63
CA GLY A 124 51.02 23.72 -30.59
C GLY A 124 52.23 23.02 -29.95
N THR A 125 53.06 22.41 -30.80
CA THR A 125 54.50 22.14 -30.62
C THR A 125 55.04 21.22 -29.51
N LYS A 126 55.75 20.20 -30.03
CA LYS A 126 57.09 19.72 -29.67
C LYS A 126 57.31 18.97 -28.34
N GLY A 127 57.78 17.73 -28.51
CA GLY A 127 59.14 17.41 -28.05
C GLY A 127 59.32 16.12 -27.24
N ILE A 128 60.04 15.17 -27.85
CA ILE A 128 61.12 14.35 -27.24
C ILE A 128 60.65 13.24 -26.26
N ALA A 129 60.59 11.99 -26.74
CA ALA A 129 61.59 10.90 -26.53
C ALA A 129 61.51 10.25 -25.13
N LYS A 130 61.79 8.97 -24.86
CA LYS A 130 62.38 7.85 -25.60
C LYS A 130 62.18 6.60 -24.71
N GLY A 131 62.18 5.42 -25.33
CA GLY A 131 62.45 4.12 -24.68
C GLY A 131 61.20 3.26 -24.45
N GLY A 132 61.09 2.03 -24.90
CA GLY A 132 62.02 1.15 -25.60
C GLY A 132 61.66 -0.32 -25.27
N GLY A 133 61.56 -1.16 -26.31
CA GLY A 133 61.38 -2.62 -26.24
C GLY A 133 59.93 -3.06 -26.53
N GLY A 134 59.58 -3.77 -27.60
CA GLY A 134 60.36 -4.53 -28.57
C GLY A 134 59.83 -5.97 -28.60
N GLY A 135 59.11 -6.35 -29.67
CA GLY A 135 58.66 -7.73 -29.92
C GLY A 135 57.41 -7.78 -30.80
N GLY A 136 57.59 -7.84 -32.12
CA GLY A 136 56.50 -7.90 -33.09
C GLY A 136 56.26 -9.31 -33.65
N ASN A 137 55.13 -9.48 -34.34
CA ASN A 137 55.12 -10.18 -35.62
C ASN A 137 54.00 -9.68 -36.55
N LYS A 138 54.33 -9.63 -37.85
CA LYS A 138 53.51 -9.17 -38.99
C LYS A 138 52.95 -10.37 -39.76
N ALA A 139 51.70 -10.26 -40.22
CA ALA A 139 51.06 -10.83 -41.41
C ALA A 139 49.56 -10.46 -41.27
N ASP A 140 48.79 -9.89 -42.20
CA ASP A 140 48.84 -9.82 -43.65
C ASP A 140 48.18 -8.52 -44.12
N ALA A 141 48.79 -7.85 -45.09
CA ALA A 141 48.22 -6.69 -45.76
C ALA A 141 48.65 -6.69 -47.23
N GLU A 142 48.03 -7.53 -48.07
CA GLU A 142 47.97 -7.27 -49.52
C GLU A 142 46.93 -8.16 -50.24
N SER A 143 45.65 -7.83 -50.09
CA SER A 143 44.67 -8.13 -51.15
C SER A 143 43.40 -7.30 -50.94
N LYS A 144 43.29 -6.17 -51.66
CA LYS A 144 42.05 -5.59 -52.24
C LYS A 144 42.27 -4.14 -52.67
N LYS A 145 43.09 -3.95 -53.70
CA LYS A 145 42.92 -2.87 -54.69
C LYS A 145 42.23 -3.50 -55.90
N LYS A 146 40.95 -3.16 -56.15
CA LYS A 146 40.37 -2.92 -57.49
C LYS A 146 38.84 -2.68 -57.39
N GLN A 147 38.38 -1.73 -58.20
CA GLN A 147 37.00 -1.23 -58.44
C GLN A 147 36.50 -0.17 -57.43
N ALA A 148 35.95 0.99 -57.82
CA ALA A 148 35.65 1.57 -59.14
C ALA A 148 35.48 3.11 -59.05
N LYS A 149 35.68 3.78 -60.20
CA LYS A 149 35.40 5.20 -60.48
C LYS A 149 33.87 5.47 -60.38
N LEU A 150 33.47 6.54 -59.71
CA LEU A 150 32.12 7.13 -59.77
C LEU A 150 32.15 8.43 -60.59
N SER A 151 31.11 8.64 -61.41
CA SER A 151 31.02 9.68 -62.44
C SER A 151 30.76 11.09 -61.86
N LYS A 152 30.96 12.11 -62.69
CA LYS A 152 30.77 13.54 -62.33
C LYS A 152 29.28 13.92 -62.12
N GLU A 153 28.34 13.11 -62.58
CA GLU A 153 26.89 13.41 -62.51
C GLU A 153 26.33 13.19 -61.09
N ASP A 154 26.84 12.19 -60.36
CA ASP A 154 26.42 11.91 -58.97
C ASP A 154 26.84 13.03 -58.00
N LYS A 155 27.93 13.73 -58.31
CA LYS A 155 28.39 14.89 -57.51
C LYS A 155 27.51 16.12 -57.74
N GLN A 156 26.90 16.28 -58.91
CA GLN A 156 25.96 17.36 -59.19
C GLN A 156 24.58 17.08 -58.58
N ALA A 157 24.08 15.84 -58.66
CA ALA A 157 22.82 15.44 -58.01
C ALA A 157 22.87 15.59 -56.48
N ALA A 158 23.99 15.24 -55.84
CA ALA A 158 24.17 15.42 -54.40
C ALA A 158 24.30 16.89 -53.97
N LYS A 159 24.77 17.78 -54.86
CA LYS A 159 24.88 19.22 -54.59
C LYS A 159 23.53 19.93 -54.73
N GLN A 160 22.70 19.53 -55.71
CA GLN A 160 21.35 20.06 -55.90
C GLN A 160 20.43 19.66 -54.74
N LYS A 161 20.47 18.39 -54.32
CA LYS A 161 19.67 17.89 -53.18
C LYS A 161 19.96 18.65 -51.88
N LYS A 162 21.21 19.07 -51.66
CA LYS A 162 21.62 19.89 -50.51
C LYS A 162 21.18 21.36 -50.60
N LEU A 163 21.01 21.89 -51.82
CA LEU A 163 20.50 23.26 -52.03
C LEU A 163 18.99 23.30 -51.79
N ASP A 164 18.25 22.33 -52.34
CA ASP A 164 16.80 22.23 -52.17
C ASP A 164 16.40 22.02 -50.70
N GLU A 165 17.16 21.21 -49.96
CA GLU A 165 16.94 21.00 -48.52
C GLU A 165 17.21 22.28 -47.69
N LYS A 166 18.15 23.12 -48.15
CA LYS A 166 18.51 24.39 -47.49
C LYS A 166 17.44 25.46 -47.74
N GLU A 167 16.87 25.52 -48.94
CA GLU A 167 15.74 26.41 -49.25
C GLU A 167 14.46 26.00 -48.53
N LYS A 168 14.18 24.70 -48.43
CA LYS A 168 13.01 24.18 -47.69
C LYS A 168 13.07 24.56 -46.20
N LYS A 169 14.25 24.44 -45.57
CA LYS A 169 14.48 24.89 -44.18
C LYS A 169 14.38 26.41 -44.00
N LYS A 170 14.73 27.19 -45.03
CA LYS A 170 14.63 28.67 -45.00
C LYS A 170 13.17 29.14 -45.12
N SER A 171 12.39 28.47 -45.98
CA SER A 171 10.94 28.66 -46.14
C SER A 171 10.16 28.31 -44.86
N GLU A 172 10.52 27.20 -44.20
CA GLU A 172 9.90 26.80 -42.93
C GLU A 172 10.20 27.78 -41.79
N LYS A 173 11.44 28.29 -41.71
CA LYS A 173 11.80 29.33 -40.74
C LYS A 173 11.07 30.64 -41.00
N ALA A 174 10.87 31.03 -42.26
CA ALA A 174 10.10 32.22 -42.62
C ALA A 174 8.61 32.08 -42.24
N LYS A 175 8.00 30.90 -42.51
CA LYS A 175 6.61 30.60 -42.11
C LYS A 175 6.42 30.59 -40.60
N LYS A 176 7.36 30.00 -39.83
CA LYS A 176 7.33 30.04 -38.36
C LYS A 176 7.50 31.46 -37.80
N LYS A 177 8.33 32.31 -38.43
CA LYS A 177 8.53 33.70 -38.02
C LYS A 177 7.30 34.56 -38.32
N ALA A 178 6.65 34.37 -39.47
CA ALA A 178 5.40 35.04 -39.85
C ALA A 178 4.20 34.59 -38.96
N ALA A 179 4.12 33.31 -38.61
CA ALA A 179 3.11 32.80 -37.69
C ALA A 179 3.30 33.36 -36.27
N LYS A 180 4.54 33.48 -35.80
CA LYS A 180 4.85 34.08 -34.48
C LYS A 180 4.54 35.58 -34.45
N ALA A 181 4.78 36.30 -35.54
CA ALA A 181 4.42 37.72 -35.68
C ALA A 181 2.89 37.95 -35.69
N ARG A 182 2.13 37.14 -36.45
CA ARG A 182 0.66 37.17 -36.44
C ARG A 182 0.07 36.84 -35.07
N TRP A 183 0.71 35.96 -34.32
CA TRP A 183 0.27 35.59 -32.97
C TRP A 183 0.55 36.69 -31.94
N SER A 184 1.69 37.39 -32.04
CA SER A 184 1.97 38.56 -31.19
C SER A 184 1.08 39.75 -31.50
N GLU A 185 0.65 39.93 -32.75
CA GLU A 185 -0.20 41.04 -33.17
C GLU A 185 -1.67 40.81 -32.78
N ARG A 186 -2.15 39.56 -32.84
CA ARG A 186 -3.46 39.17 -32.27
C ARG A 186 -3.50 39.31 -30.75
N ARG A 187 -2.41 38.99 -30.06
CA ARG A 187 -2.31 39.14 -28.61
C ARG A 187 -2.28 40.61 -28.17
N ARG A 188 -1.58 41.48 -28.92
CA ARG A 188 -1.62 42.94 -28.69
C ARG A 188 -2.99 43.57 -28.93
N ARG A 189 -3.76 43.07 -29.90
CA ARG A 189 -5.15 43.51 -30.12
C ARG A 189 -6.10 43.03 -29.01
N ALA A 190 -5.88 41.83 -28.46
CA ALA A 190 -6.65 41.31 -27.33
C ALA A 190 -6.32 42.00 -26.00
N GLU A 191 -5.06 42.41 -25.80
CA GLU A 191 -4.61 43.17 -24.62
C GLU A 191 -4.99 44.67 -24.70
N ALA A 192 -5.44 45.17 -25.87
CA ALA A 192 -5.85 46.57 -26.10
C ALA A 192 -7.37 46.81 -26.03
N GLY A 193 -8.19 45.78 -25.81
CA GLY A 193 -9.64 45.93 -25.56
C GLY A 193 -10.48 46.42 -26.75
N GLU A 194 -10.13 46.08 -27.99
CA GLU A 194 -11.00 46.33 -29.16
C GLU A 194 -12.05 45.21 -29.30
N ASP A 195 -13.32 45.57 -29.18
CA ASP A 195 -14.50 44.71 -29.40
C ASP A 195 -14.61 44.27 -30.87
N ILE A 196 -14.88 42.98 -31.09
CA ILE A 196 -15.29 42.45 -32.40
C ILE A 196 -16.54 41.59 -32.20
N SER A 197 -17.69 42.22 -32.42
CA SER A 197 -18.99 41.59 -32.66
C SER A 197 -19.43 41.82 -34.12
N SER A 198 -20.26 40.90 -34.64
CA SER A 198 -21.04 40.92 -35.90
C SER A 198 -20.24 40.78 -37.21
N SER A 199 -20.67 40.04 -38.24
CA SER A 199 -21.87 39.26 -38.57
C SER A 199 -21.62 38.58 -39.94
N GLU A 200 -22.27 37.42 -40.18
CA GLU A 200 -22.91 36.96 -41.44
C GLU A 200 -22.05 36.80 -42.73
N ASP A 201 -22.32 35.90 -43.68
CA ASP A 201 -23.13 34.68 -43.85
C ASP A 201 -22.67 34.09 -45.21
N GLU A 202 -22.69 32.77 -45.36
CA GLU A 202 -23.38 32.05 -46.47
C GLU A 202 -22.93 30.58 -46.57
N ALA A 203 -23.92 29.74 -46.85
CA ALA A 203 -23.99 28.30 -46.67
C ALA A 203 -23.49 27.49 -47.87
N ASP A 204 -23.10 26.23 -47.64
CA ASP A 204 -23.82 25.08 -48.21
C ASP A 204 -23.32 23.74 -47.64
N GLU A 205 -24.26 22.80 -47.59
CA GLU A 205 -24.21 21.45 -47.00
C GLU A 205 -23.14 20.53 -47.62
N ASP A 206 -22.41 19.76 -46.79
CA ASP A 206 -22.34 18.29 -46.96
C ASP A 206 -21.72 17.58 -45.73
N SER A 207 -22.24 16.38 -45.54
CA SER A 207 -22.07 15.34 -44.54
C SER A 207 -20.68 15.01 -43.95
N GLY A 208 -20.71 14.91 -42.61
CA GLY A 208 -19.99 14.00 -41.69
C GLY A 208 -18.72 13.25 -42.12
N GLY A 209 -17.61 13.48 -41.39
CA GLY A 209 -16.49 12.54 -41.38
C GLY A 209 -15.15 13.07 -40.86
N GLY A 210 -15.10 13.58 -39.63
CA GLY A 210 -13.87 14.09 -39.01
C GLY A 210 -13.01 13.01 -38.33
N LYS A 211 -12.01 12.48 -39.06
CA LYS A 211 -10.86 11.73 -38.52
C LYS A 211 -10.03 12.61 -37.58
N GLY A 212 -9.97 12.25 -36.29
CA GLY A 212 -8.90 12.67 -35.38
C GLY A 212 -7.74 11.68 -35.43
N LYS A 213 -6.71 11.96 -36.26
CA LYS A 213 -5.41 11.31 -36.18
C LYS A 213 -4.68 11.81 -34.93
N GLY A 214 -4.61 10.96 -33.90
CA GLY A 214 -3.57 11.06 -32.88
C GLY A 214 -2.21 10.71 -33.50
N VAL A 215 -1.36 11.72 -33.67
CA VAL A 215 0.08 11.54 -33.80
C VAL A 215 0.68 11.79 -32.44
N VAL A 216 1.41 10.77 -31.98
CA VAL A 216 2.38 10.77 -30.90
C VAL A 216 3.28 12.00 -31.04
N GLY A 217 3.04 12.99 -30.19
CA GLY A 217 3.94 14.11 -29.92
C GLY A 217 4.36 14.00 -28.46
N SER A 218 5.66 13.83 -28.25
CA SER A 218 6.34 14.05 -26.98
C SER A 218 5.82 15.32 -26.32
N VAL A 219 5.07 15.17 -25.23
CA VAL A 219 4.69 16.30 -24.38
C VAL A 219 5.87 16.61 -23.48
N SER A 220 6.81 17.40 -23.99
CA SER A 220 7.54 18.33 -23.13
C SER A 220 6.55 19.42 -22.74
N LEU A 221 5.95 19.29 -21.55
CA LEU A 221 5.20 20.36 -20.91
C LEU A 221 6.21 21.48 -20.59
N GLU A 222 6.25 22.52 -21.42
CA GLU A 222 6.62 23.85 -20.91
C GLU A 222 5.45 24.25 -20.00
N ALA A 223 5.65 24.03 -18.70
CA ALA A 223 4.77 24.52 -17.66
C ALA A 223 4.63 26.04 -17.82
N LYS A 224 3.38 26.49 -18.00
CA LYS A 224 3.02 27.85 -17.62
C LYS A 224 3.29 27.97 -16.12
N ASP A 225 3.87 29.10 -15.72
CA ASP A 225 4.08 29.50 -14.33
C ASP A 225 2.74 29.57 -13.56
N GLU A 226 2.15 28.42 -13.25
CA GLU A 226 1.44 28.28 -11.98
C GLU A 226 2.53 28.28 -10.92
N LYS A 227 2.47 29.26 -10.01
CA LYS A 227 3.28 29.26 -8.79
C LYS A 227 2.93 27.97 -8.04
N VAL A 228 3.70 26.93 -8.29
CA VAL A 228 3.79 25.79 -7.38
C VAL A 228 4.21 26.41 -6.06
N ILE A 229 3.26 26.49 -5.13
CA ILE A 229 3.55 26.74 -3.73
C ILE A 229 4.35 25.53 -3.31
N VAL A 230 5.67 25.63 -3.43
CA VAL A 230 6.59 24.69 -2.80
C VAL A 230 6.26 24.81 -1.32
N PRO A 231 5.74 23.76 -0.65
CA PRO A 231 5.54 23.83 0.78
C PRO A 231 6.88 24.26 1.37
N VAL A 232 6.86 25.29 2.21
CA VAL A 232 8.03 25.66 3.01
C VAL A 232 8.49 24.37 3.67
N GLN A 233 9.60 23.80 3.18
CA GLN A 233 10.12 22.56 3.73
C GLN A 233 10.49 22.87 5.17
N ALA A 234 9.65 22.43 6.10
CA ALA A 234 9.99 22.43 7.51
C ALA A 234 11.34 21.73 7.62
N LYS A 235 12.31 22.38 8.30
CA LYS A 235 13.59 21.73 8.58
C LYS A 235 13.27 20.40 9.27
N PRO A 236 13.79 19.26 8.79
CA PRO A 236 13.55 17.97 9.43
C PRO A 236 14.01 18.05 10.89
N PHE A 237 13.25 17.41 11.78
CA PHE A 237 13.58 17.34 13.18
C PHE A 237 15.02 16.82 13.36
N ALA A 238 15.78 17.47 14.23
CA ALA A 238 17.20 17.25 14.41
C ALA A 238 17.54 17.14 15.89
N LEU A 239 18.31 16.12 16.25
CA LEU A 239 18.98 16.07 17.54
C LEU A 239 20.26 16.89 17.43
N SER A 240 20.38 17.93 18.24
CA SER A 240 21.48 18.91 18.12
C SER A 240 22.38 18.87 19.35
N ASN A 241 23.69 18.70 19.10
CA ASN A 241 24.74 18.65 20.13
C ASN A 241 24.40 17.72 21.30
N MET A 242 24.10 16.46 21.00
CA MET A 242 23.94 15.41 22.01
C MET A 242 25.30 15.12 22.63
N ASP A 243 25.41 15.35 23.94
CA ASP A 243 26.52 14.96 24.80
C ASP A 243 25.94 14.11 25.92
N LEU A 244 26.17 12.79 25.83
CA LEU A 244 25.58 11.80 26.71
C LEU A 244 26.60 10.70 26.99
N ALA A 245 26.91 10.49 28.27
CA ALA A 245 27.72 9.37 28.74
C ALA A 245 26.95 8.58 29.80
N ILE A 246 26.73 7.29 29.55
CA ILE A 246 26.02 6.36 30.43
C ILE A 246 27.00 5.28 30.92
N PRO A 247 27.35 5.29 32.22
CA PRO A 247 28.09 4.22 32.87
C PRO A 247 27.49 2.82 32.66
N ARG A 248 28.34 1.79 32.84
CA ARG A 248 27.90 0.41 32.75
C ARG A 248 27.00 0.03 33.93
N GLY A 249 25.89 -0.64 33.64
CA GLY A 249 24.98 -1.15 34.67
C GLY A 249 23.92 -0.16 35.16
N GLU A 250 23.93 1.09 34.69
CA GLU A 250 22.97 2.13 35.09
C GLU A 250 21.63 2.00 34.36
N LEU A 251 20.53 2.28 35.06
CA LEU A 251 19.18 2.42 34.51
C LEU A 251 18.86 3.92 34.35
N VAL A 252 18.77 4.37 33.10
CA VAL A 252 18.52 5.77 32.73
C VAL A 252 17.13 5.93 32.15
N ALA A 253 16.34 6.89 32.68
CA ALA A 253 15.06 7.28 32.08
C ALA A 253 15.22 8.49 31.15
N VAL A 254 14.48 8.51 30.04
CA VAL A 254 14.40 9.66 29.13
C VAL A 254 12.96 10.17 29.10
N VAL A 255 12.78 11.43 29.51
CA VAL A 255 11.48 12.10 29.64
C VAL A 255 11.46 13.42 28.88
N GLY A 256 10.26 13.94 28.62
CA GLY A 256 10.07 15.18 27.88
C GLY A 256 8.72 15.22 27.17
N ARG A 257 8.32 16.41 26.71
CA ARG A 257 7.04 16.62 26.01
C ARG A 257 6.90 15.76 24.75
N ILE A 258 5.69 15.50 24.28
CA ILE A 258 5.47 14.81 23.01
C ILE A 258 6.13 15.64 21.88
N GLY A 259 6.89 14.99 21.00
CA GLY A 259 7.64 15.69 19.94
C GLY A 259 9.01 16.24 20.34
N SER A 260 9.44 16.10 21.60
CA SER A 260 10.78 16.52 22.07
C SER A 260 11.96 15.72 21.50
N GLY A 261 11.70 14.57 20.87
CA GLY A 261 12.73 13.72 20.26
C GLY A 261 13.17 12.49 21.05
N LYS A 262 12.42 12.02 22.06
CA LYS A 262 12.75 10.84 22.88
C LYS A 262 12.98 9.57 22.04
N SER A 263 12.00 9.16 21.24
CA SER A 263 12.13 7.99 20.35
C SER A 263 13.15 8.25 19.23
N SER A 264 13.35 9.51 18.82
CA SER A 264 14.45 9.89 17.91
C SER A 264 15.82 9.63 18.55
N LEU A 265 16.01 9.87 19.85
CA LEU A 265 17.26 9.55 20.55
C LEU A 265 17.55 8.05 20.51
N LEU A 266 16.56 7.20 20.83
CA LEU A 266 16.72 5.75 20.74
C LEU A 266 16.94 5.28 19.29
N SER A 267 16.26 5.89 18.33
CA SER A 267 16.47 5.61 16.90
C SER A 267 17.88 6.00 16.43
N ALA A 268 18.44 7.09 16.96
CA ALA A 268 19.83 7.47 16.70
C ALA A 268 20.82 6.47 17.29
N LEU A 269 20.55 5.98 18.50
CA LEU A 269 21.34 4.93 19.16
C LEU A 269 21.23 3.58 18.44
N ALA A 270 20.04 3.20 17.98
CA ALA A 270 19.79 1.98 17.21
C ALA A 270 20.33 2.04 15.77
N GLY A 271 20.68 3.25 15.29
CA GLY A 271 21.27 3.49 13.97
C GLY A 271 20.32 3.66 12.82
N GLU A 272 19.11 4.13 13.12
CA GLU A 272 18.10 4.51 12.14
C GLU A 272 18.18 5.99 11.74
N MET A 273 18.80 6.85 12.55
CA MET A 273 19.01 8.26 12.19
C MET A 273 20.41 8.51 11.60
N ARG A 274 20.48 9.39 10.60
CA ARG A 274 21.75 9.79 10.00
C ARG A 274 22.53 10.70 10.94
N LYS A 275 23.75 10.29 11.29
CA LYS A 275 24.74 11.10 12.02
C LYS A 275 25.31 12.20 11.12
N ARG A 276 25.19 13.47 11.52
CA ARG A 276 25.78 14.64 10.82
C ARG A 276 27.21 14.92 11.26
N SER A 277 27.46 14.83 12.55
CA SER A 277 28.75 15.11 13.18
C SER A 277 28.88 14.29 14.45
N GLY A 278 30.11 13.98 14.84
CA GLY A 278 30.41 13.36 16.12
C GLY A 278 30.59 11.83 16.12
N THR A 279 30.65 11.25 17.32
CA THR A 279 30.94 9.84 17.60
C THR A 279 29.86 9.22 18.48
N VAL A 280 29.56 7.95 18.20
CA VAL A 280 28.70 7.11 19.05
C VAL A 280 29.47 5.83 19.29
N SER A 281 29.62 5.46 20.55
CA SER A 281 30.32 4.26 20.95
C SER A 281 29.50 3.47 21.97
N PHE A 282 29.56 2.14 21.86
CA PHE A 282 28.83 1.21 22.71
C PHE A 282 29.82 0.27 23.39
N GLY A 283 29.60 0.03 24.69
CA GLY A 283 30.38 -0.90 25.50
C GLY A 283 29.83 -2.32 25.47
N GLY A 284 29.61 -2.90 24.28
CA GLY A 284 29.11 -4.27 24.11
C GLY A 284 27.97 -4.39 23.10
N SER A 285 27.20 -5.48 23.24
CA SER A 285 26.04 -5.77 22.40
C SER A 285 24.83 -4.88 22.75
N VAL A 286 23.91 -4.70 21.79
CA VAL A 286 22.71 -3.86 21.94
C VAL A 286 21.45 -4.68 21.68
N ALA A 287 20.43 -4.51 22.52
CA ALA A 287 19.06 -4.97 22.28
C ALA A 287 18.13 -3.76 22.19
N TYR A 288 17.13 -3.83 21.31
CA TYR A 288 16.18 -2.75 21.10
C TYR A 288 14.74 -3.26 21.18
N VAL A 289 13.94 -2.61 22.02
CA VAL A 289 12.49 -2.78 22.10
C VAL A 289 11.87 -1.51 21.53
N ALA A 290 11.35 -1.61 20.31
CA ALA A 290 10.71 -0.51 19.62
C ALA A 290 9.31 -0.22 20.17
N GLN A 291 8.87 1.04 20.07
CA GLN A 291 7.54 1.49 20.50
C GLN A 291 6.42 0.68 19.82
N GLN A 292 6.53 0.50 18.50
CA GLN A 292 5.70 -0.49 17.79
C GLN A 292 6.38 -1.85 17.81
N SER A 293 5.80 -2.77 18.58
CA SER A 293 6.33 -4.13 18.73
C SER A 293 6.23 -4.93 17.43
N TRP A 294 7.38 -5.34 16.91
CA TRP A 294 7.47 -6.16 15.70
C TRP A 294 7.50 -7.65 16.02
N ILE A 295 6.50 -8.38 15.53
CA ILE A 295 6.32 -9.82 15.73
C ILE A 295 6.41 -10.55 14.39
N GLN A 296 7.22 -11.60 14.35
CA GLN A 296 7.47 -12.44 13.19
C GLN A 296 6.34 -13.46 12.99
N ASN A 297 6.08 -13.86 11.73
CA ASN A 297 5.13 -14.94 11.44
C ASN A 297 5.75 -16.32 11.74
N LEU A 298 6.03 -16.55 13.02
CA LEU A 298 6.60 -17.76 13.59
C LEU A 298 5.80 -18.12 14.86
N THR A 299 6.12 -19.25 15.48
CA THR A 299 5.58 -19.63 16.79
C THR A 299 5.90 -18.58 17.86
N PHE A 300 5.10 -18.51 18.92
CA PHE A 300 5.35 -17.64 20.08
C PHE A 300 6.77 -17.83 20.64
N GLN A 301 7.21 -19.07 20.82
CA GLN A 301 8.56 -19.40 21.28
C GLN A 301 9.66 -18.85 20.36
N GLN A 302 9.57 -19.09 19.04
CA GLN A 302 10.57 -18.61 18.07
C GLN A 302 10.66 -17.07 18.03
N ASN A 303 9.57 -16.37 18.33
CA ASN A 303 9.58 -14.92 18.45
C ASN A 303 10.43 -14.43 19.64
N ILE A 304 10.43 -15.14 20.76
CA ILE A 304 11.26 -14.84 21.94
C ILE A 304 12.71 -15.27 21.71
N LEU A 305 12.93 -16.49 21.22
CA LEU A 305 14.27 -17.02 20.94
C LEU A 305 15.01 -16.19 19.89
N PHE A 306 14.26 -15.64 18.92
CA PHE A 306 14.77 -14.84 17.82
C PHE A 306 16.00 -15.47 17.16
N GLY A 307 15.93 -16.76 16.88
CA GLY A 307 16.95 -17.59 16.23
C GLY A 307 18.17 -17.97 17.09
N HIS A 308 18.12 -17.76 18.40
CA HIS A 308 19.01 -18.43 19.36
C HIS A 308 18.51 -19.83 19.71
N GLU A 309 19.39 -20.67 20.24
CA GLU A 309 19.02 -22.00 20.72
C GLU A 309 18.13 -21.89 21.97
N LEU A 310 17.24 -22.88 22.16
CA LEU A 310 16.35 -22.95 23.32
C LEU A 310 17.13 -23.43 24.55
N ASP A 311 17.35 -22.51 25.50
CA ASP A 311 17.70 -22.80 26.87
C ASP A 311 16.41 -22.83 27.69
N ALA A 312 15.97 -24.03 28.06
CA ALA A 312 14.69 -24.25 28.72
C ALA A 312 14.59 -23.51 30.07
N GLU A 313 15.68 -23.42 30.84
CA GLU A 313 15.66 -22.72 32.12
C GLU A 313 15.60 -21.22 31.94
N ARG A 314 16.43 -20.67 31.03
CA ARG A 314 16.41 -19.24 30.73
C ARG A 314 15.08 -18.81 30.13
N TYR A 315 14.54 -19.61 29.21
CA TYR A 315 13.25 -19.35 28.57
C TYR A 315 12.11 -19.33 29.61
N ALA A 316 12.04 -20.33 30.49
CA ALA A 316 11.03 -20.37 31.55
C ALA A 316 11.14 -19.15 32.48
N ARG A 317 12.36 -18.76 32.88
CA ARG A 317 12.58 -17.54 33.69
C ARG A 317 12.14 -16.28 32.96
N VAL A 318 12.45 -16.14 31.67
CA VAL A 318 12.04 -14.97 30.86
C VAL A 318 10.51 -14.90 30.74
N VAL A 319 9.85 -16.04 30.53
CA VAL A 319 8.39 -16.11 30.46
C VAL A 319 7.73 -15.68 31.78
N ASP A 320 8.25 -16.13 32.92
CA ASP A 320 7.77 -15.73 34.26
C ASP A 320 7.99 -14.23 34.52
N VAL A 321 9.21 -13.71 34.36
CA VAL A 321 9.50 -12.28 34.66
C VAL A 321 8.80 -11.31 33.70
N CYS A 322 8.41 -11.76 32.50
CA CYS A 322 7.61 -10.99 31.57
C CYS A 322 6.09 -11.20 31.76
N ALA A 323 5.67 -11.96 32.77
CA ALA A 323 4.27 -12.29 33.08
C ALA A 323 3.50 -12.89 31.88
N LEU A 324 4.16 -13.73 31.07
CA LEU A 324 3.58 -14.30 29.84
C LEU A 324 2.90 -15.66 30.06
N GLU A 325 3.00 -16.27 31.25
CA GLU A 325 2.47 -17.61 31.55
C GLU A 325 0.98 -17.73 31.26
N HIS A 326 0.17 -16.78 31.77
CA HIS A 326 -1.27 -16.79 31.56
C HIS A 326 -1.64 -16.59 30.09
N ASP A 327 -0.87 -15.78 29.35
CA ASP A 327 -1.10 -15.58 27.91
C ASP A 327 -0.83 -16.86 27.14
N ILE A 328 0.22 -17.60 27.49
CA ILE A 328 0.57 -18.87 26.87
C ILE A 328 -0.51 -19.93 27.15
N GLU A 329 -1.06 -20.00 28.36
CA GLU A 329 -2.14 -20.93 28.71
C GLU A 329 -3.42 -20.72 27.90
N LEU A 330 -3.70 -19.47 27.51
CA LEU A 330 -4.86 -19.12 26.70
C LEU A 330 -4.68 -19.49 25.21
N LEU A 331 -3.46 -19.74 24.76
CA LEU A 331 -3.18 -20.14 23.38
C LEU A 331 -3.53 -21.61 23.15
N SER A 332 -4.13 -21.90 21.99
CA SER A 332 -4.61 -23.24 21.62
C SER A 332 -3.56 -24.35 21.64
N HIS A 333 -2.29 -24.01 21.43
CA HIS A 333 -1.14 -24.91 21.44
C HIS A 333 -0.01 -24.40 22.35
N GLY A 334 -0.34 -23.58 23.35
CA GLY A 334 0.66 -22.98 24.22
C GLY A 334 1.68 -22.13 23.46
N ASP A 335 2.96 -22.31 23.78
CA ASP A 335 4.06 -21.51 23.20
C ASP A 335 4.44 -21.93 21.77
N GLN A 336 3.90 -23.04 21.27
CA GLN A 336 4.05 -23.50 19.90
C GLN A 336 2.99 -22.91 18.95
N THR A 337 2.05 -22.11 19.46
CA THR A 337 1.05 -21.46 18.62
C THR A 337 1.69 -20.45 17.66
N GLU A 338 1.30 -20.52 16.38
CA GLU A 338 1.69 -19.55 15.36
C GLU A 338 0.94 -18.22 15.54
N ILE A 339 1.70 -17.13 15.57
CA ILE A 339 1.18 -15.81 15.96
C ILE A 339 0.59 -15.01 14.77
N GLY A 340 0.83 -15.49 13.54
CA GLY A 340 0.33 -14.88 12.31
C GLY A 340 1.14 -13.63 11.91
N GLU A 341 0.94 -13.15 10.68
CA GLU A 341 1.63 -11.97 10.15
C GLU A 341 1.33 -10.73 11.02
N GLN A 342 2.39 -10.00 11.43
CA GLN A 342 2.32 -8.85 12.36
C GLN A 342 1.69 -9.15 13.74
N GLY A 343 1.53 -10.43 14.09
CA GLY A 343 0.97 -10.88 15.35
C GLY A 343 -0.48 -10.46 15.59
N VAL A 344 -1.34 -10.51 14.56
CA VAL A 344 -2.78 -10.20 14.68
C VAL A 344 -3.46 -10.97 15.84
N ASN A 345 -2.94 -12.13 16.23
CA ASN A 345 -3.48 -12.94 17.32
C ASN A 345 -3.17 -12.40 18.74
N LEU A 346 -2.32 -11.38 18.87
CA LEU A 346 -1.90 -10.82 20.16
C LEU A 346 -2.43 -9.39 20.36
N SER A 347 -2.80 -9.07 21.60
CA SER A 347 -3.13 -7.70 22.01
C SER A 347 -1.88 -6.80 22.02
N GLY A 348 -2.06 -5.47 22.03
CA GLY A 348 -0.94 -4.52 22.11
C GLY A 348 0.00 -4.79 23.30
N GLY A 349 -0.57 -5.00 24.49
CA GLY A 349 0.21 -5.34 25.69
C GLY A 349 0.90 -6.70 25.63
N GLN A 350 0.30 -7.70 24.97
CA GLN A 350 0.97 -8.98 24.72
C GLN A 350 2.14 -8.84 23.74
N LYS A 351 1.98 -8.07 22.67
CA LYS A 351 3.07 -7.79 21.71
C LYS A 351 4.24 -7.08 22.40
N ALA A 352 3.95 -6.08 23.24
CA ALA A 352 4.95 -5.37 24.02
C ALA A 352 5.74 -6.33 24.93
N ARG A 353 5.05 -7.21 25.66
CA ARG A 353 5.69 -8.21 26.52
C ARG A 353 6.52 -9.25 25.77
N VAL A 354 6.06 -9.71 24.60
CA VAL A 354 6.85 -10.61 23.74
C VAL A 354 8.10 -9.92 23.19
N SER A 355 8.00 -8.65 22.79
CA SER A 355 9.14 -7.85 22.35
C SER A 355 10.16 -7.64 23.49
N LEU A 356 9.67 -7.38 24.71
CA LEU A 356 10.50 -7.27 25.90
C LEU A 356 11.16 -8.61 26.26
N ALA A 357 10.41 -9.72 26.21
CA ALA A 357 10.92 -11.06 26.43
C ALA A 357 12.02 -11.43 25.43
N ARG A 358 11.87 -11.03 24.16
CA ARG A 358 12.92 -11.18 23.13
C ARG A 358 14.22 -10.47 23.52
N ALA A 359 14.12 -9.21 23.99
CA ALA A 359 15.29 -8.46 24.44
C ALA A 359 15.94 -9.07 25.69
N ALA A 360 15.14 -9.52 26.67
CA ALA A 360 15.62 -10.18 27.88
C ALA A 360 16.31 -11.53 27.59
N TYR A 361 15.78 -12.30 26.63
CA TYR A 361 16.36 -13.58 26.23
C TYR A 361 17.69 -13.40 25.49
N TYR A 362 17.81 -12.38 24.64
CA TYR A 362 19.02 -12.08 23.85
C TYR A 362 20.26 -11.73 24.70
N ASP A 363 20.07 -11.23 25.93
CA ASP A 363 21.15 -10.93 26.91
C ASP A 363 22.15 -9.84 26.49
N ALA A 364 21.67 -8.75 25.88
CA ALA A 364 22.55 -7.66 25.49
C ALA A 364 23.19 -6.93 26.69
N ASP A 365 24.35 -6.30 26.45
CA ASP A 365 25.01 -5.44 27.44
C ASP A 365 24.31 -4.09 27.61
N ASN A 366 23.76 -3.58 26.51
CA ASN A 366 23.02 -2.33 26.43
C ASN A 366 21.60 -2.60 25.93
N ILE A 367 20.59 -2.13 26.66
CA ILE A 367 19.18 -2.41 26.37
C ILE A 367 18.45 -1.07 26.19
N LEU A 368 17.92 -0.86 24.98
CA LEU A 368 17.18 0.32 24.60
C LEU A 368 15.68 0.00 24.60
N LEU A 369 14.92 0.69 25.44
CA LEU A 369 13.51 0.43 25.70
C LEU A 369 12.69 1.68 25.33
N ASP A 370 11.96 1.62 24.22
CA ASP A 370 11.10 2.71 23.74
C ASP A 370 9.65 2.48 24.20
N ASP A 371 9.33 3.02 25.38
CA ASP A 371 8.00 2.99 26.01
C ASP A 371 7.33 1.60 26.11
N PRO A 372 8.03 0.56 26.61
CA PRO A 372 7.51 -0.81 26.65
C PRO A 372 6.35 -1.01 27.63
N LEU A 373 6.08 -0.03 28.51
CA LEU A 373 5.07 -0.12 29.57
C LEU A 373 3.72 0.53 29.19
N SER A 374 3.66 1.26 28.08
CA SER A 374 2.48 2.04 27.67
C SER A 374 1.23 1.20 27.38
N ALA A 375 1.42 0.01 26.79
CA ALA A 375 0.32 -0.84 26.33
C ALA A 375 -0.12 -1.91 27.36
N VAL A 376 0.50 -1.93 28.54
CA VAL A 376 0.21 -2.89 29.62
C VAL A 376 -0.52 -2.20 30.77
N ASP A 377 -1.31 -2.94 31.53
CA ASP A 377 -1.95 -2.41 32.73
C ASP A 377 -0.92 -2.01 33.80
N PRO A 378 -1.23 -1.05 34.70
CA PRO A 378 -0.28 -0.57 35.70
C PRO A 378 0.29 -1.67 36.62
N GLY A 379 -0.51 -2.68 36.96
CA GLY A 379 -0.07 -3.80 37.80
C GLY A 379 1.00 -4.66 37.11
N ILE A 380 0.75 -5.07 35.87
CA ILE A 380 1.74 -5.74 35.02
C ILE A 380 2.93 -4.81 34.75
N GLY A 381 2.70 -3.51 34.54
CA GLY A 381 3.75 -2.51 34.35
C GLY A 381 4.75 -2.48 35.51
N ARG A 382 4.25 -2.41 36.76
CA ARG A 382 5.08 -2.51 37.98
C ARG A 382 5.81 -3.85 38.06
N HIS A 383 5.13 -4.95 37.77
CA HIS A 383 5.75 -6.28 37.73
C HIS A 383 6.93 -6.33 36.75
N LEU A 384 6.75 -5.85 35.51
CA LEU A 384 7.79 -5.81 34.50
C LEU A 384 8.96 -4.90 34.92
N MET A 385 8.67 -3.74 35.50
CA MET A 385 9.70 -2.82 35.98
C MET A 385 10.56 -3.48 37.07
N HIS A 386 9.94 -4.07 38.10
CA HIS A 386 10.67 -4.68 39.21
C HIS A 386 11.33 -6.01 38.86
N LYS A 387 10.59 -6.97 38.27
CA LYS A 387 11.11 -8.32 38.01
C LYS A 387 11.96 -8.40 36.75
N CYS A 388 11.58 -7.71 35.67
CA CYS A 388 12.27 -7.81 34.39
C CYS A 388 13.36 -6.74 34.24
N ILE A 389 13.00 -5.45 34.28
CA ILE A 389 13.92 -4.33 33.95
C ILE A 389 14.97 -4.12 35.05
N MET A 390 14.55 -4.06 36.31
CA MET A 390 15.45 -3.89 37.45
C MET A 390 16.07 -5.21 37.92
N GLY A 391 15.26 -6.29 37.96
CA GLY A 391 15.66 -7.61 38.44
C GLY A 391 16.47 -8.42 37.43
N PHE A 392 15.80 -9.07 36.47
CA PHE A 392 16.42 -10.01 35.53
C PHE A 392 17.47 -9.34 34.63
N MET A 393 17.21 -8.12 34.16
CA MET A 393 18.15 -7.30 33.39
C MET A 393 19.07 -6.45 34.30
N GLY A 394 19.08 -6.75 35.61
CA GLY A 394 19.92 -6.14 36.63
C GLY A 394 21.41 -6.21 36.28
N GLY A 395 22.12 -5.08 36.39
CA GLY A 395 23.55 -4.99 36.11
C GLY A 395 23.93 -4.74 34.64
N LYS A 396 22.95 -4.67 33.73
CA LYS A 396 23.13 -4.22 32.33
C LYS A 396 22.89 -2.71 32.21
N THR A 397 23.40 -2.07 31.16
CA THR A 397 23.06 -0.67 30.88
C THR A 397 21.70 -0.61 30.21
N ARG A 398 20.75 0.15 30.77
CA ARG A 398 19.36 0.20 30.31
C ARG A 398 18.94 1.64 30.10
N VAL A 399 18.40 1.95 28.93
CA VAL A 399 17.83 3.27 28.61
C VAL A 399 16.35 3.11 28.36
N LEU A 400 15.54 3.67 29.25
CA LEU A 400 14.08 3.60 29.22
C LEU A 400 13.49 4.96 28.82
N VAL A 401 12.94 5.04 27.62
CA VAL A 401 11.96 6.09 27.32
C VAL A 401 10.64 5.63 27.92
N THR A 402 10.01 6.48 28.73
CA THR A 402 8.69 6.20 29.30
C THR A 402 7.90 7.49 29.43
N HIS A 403 6.60 7.39 29.20
CA HIS A 403 5.64 8.45 29.51
C HIS A 403 5.03 8.30 30.90
N GLN A 404 5.26 7.17 31.57
CA GLN A 404 4.74 6.86 32.89
C GLN A 404 5.66 7.44 33.97
N LEU A 405 5.14 8.38 34.77
CA LEU A 405 5.93 9.15 35.72
C LEU A 405 6.27 8.35 36.98
N TRP A 406 5.41 7.40 37.37
CA TRP A 406 5.62 6.51 38.51
C TRP A 406 6.90 5.67 38.42
N ALA A 407 7.44 5.45 37.20
CA ALA A 407 8.67 4.70 36.99
C ALA A 407 9.93 5.53 37.26
N LEU A 408 9.84 6.86 37.25
CA LEU A 408 10.99 7.77 37.34
C LEU A 408 11.71 7.76 38.69
N PRO A 409 11.03 7.61 39.85
CA PRO A 409 11.72 7.46 41.13
C PRO A 409 12.54 6.17 41.25
N LEU A 410 12.29 5.18 40.39
CA LEU A 410 12.96 3.87 40.42
C LEU A 410 14.24 3.81 39.59
N VAL A 411 14.52 4.85 38.79
CA VAL A 411 15.70 4.90 37.92
C VAL A 411 16.88 5.60 38.58
N ASP A 412 18.09 5.25 38.15
CA ASP A 412 19.32 5.82 38.71
C ASP A 412 19.52 7.27 38.27
N ARG A 413 19.14 7.58 37.02
CA ARG A 413 19.31 8.92 36.41
C ARG A 413 18.22 9.22 35.40
N ILE A 414 17.82 10.48 35.33
CA ILE A 414 16.78 10.98 34.41
C ILE A 414 17.42 11.99 33.45
N LEU A 415 17.07 11.88 32.16
CA LEU A 415 17.42 12.79 31.09
C LEU A 415 16.16 13.49 30.58
N VAL A 416 16.16 14.81 30.61
CA VAL A 416 15.01 15.63 30.21
C VAL A 416 15.29 16.21 28.83
N MET A 417 14.50 15.81 27.85
CA MET A 417 14.60 16.27 26.47
C MET A 417 13.56 17.34 26.16
N ASP A 418 13.99 18.39 25.47
CA ASP A 418 13.13 19.40 24.86
C ASP A 418 13.71 19.84 23.51
N ASP A 419 12.86 19.94 22.50
CA ASP A 419 13.21 20.34 21.12
C ASP A 419 14.53 19.74 20.57
N GLY A 420 14.71 18.42 20.76
CA GLY A 420 15.89 17.70 20.26
C GLY A 420 17.21 18.00 20.99
N LYS A 421 17.14 18.52 22.22
CA LYS A 421 18.27 18.79 23.12
C LYS A 421 18.05 18.15 24.49
N ILE A 422 19.13 17.74 25.16
CA ILE A 422 19.10 17.36 26.58
C ILE A 422 19.23 18.67 27.37
N VAL A 423 18.18 19.05 28.10
CA VAL A 423 18.12 20.32 28.84
C VAL A 423 18.57 20.12 30.29
N GLU A 424 18.16 19.01 30.91
CA GLU A 424 18.47 18.68 32.29
C GLU A 424 18.83 17.21 32.41
N GLN A 425 19.72 16.90 33.35
CA GLN A 425 20.10 15.55 33.74
C GLN A 425 20.40 15.50 35.24
N GLY A 426 20.00 14.44 35.93
CA GLY A 426 20.22 14.28 37.36
C GLY A 426 19.39 13.15 37.96
N THR A 427 19.47 12.99 39.28
CA THR A 427 18.57 12.08 40.02
C THR A 427 17.19 12.70 40.18
N TYR A 428 16.17 11.88 40.45
CA TYR A 428 14.80 12.36 40.67
C TYR A 428 14.73 13.46 41.75
N ALA A 429 15.38 13.25 42.90
CA ALA A 429 15.37 14.21 44.00
C ALA A 429 16.02 15.55 43.63
N GLU A 430 17.11 15.53 42.86
CA GLU A 430 17.81 16.75 42.43
C GLU A 430 16.99 17.56 41.42
N LEU A 431 16.31 16.89 40.50
CA LEU A 431 15.52 17.56 39.46
C LEU A 431 14.21 18.13 40.00
N VAL A 432 13.56 17.46 40.95
CA VAL A 432 12.37 17.99 41.62
C VAL A 432 12.70 19.20 42.51
N ALA A 433 13.87 19.19 43.18
CA ALA A 433 14.28 20.29 44.06
C ALA A 433 14.69 21.57 43.30
N ARG A 434 14.85 21.50 41.97
CA ARG A 434 15.33 22.60 41.14
C ARG A 434 14.17 23.52 40.72
N GLN A 435 13.96 24.60 41.48
CA GLN A 435 12.92 25.59 41.19
C GLN A 435 13.06 26.19 39.78
N GLY A 436 11.99 26.13 38.99
CA GLY A 436 11.93 26.63 37.60
C GLY A 436 12.53 25.70 36.54
N GLY A 437 12.87 24.45 36.89
CA GLY A 437 13.32 23.44 35.93
C GLY A 437 12.18 22.88 35.07
N VAL A 438 12.51 22.47 33.84
CA VAL A 438 11.56 21.87 32.88
C VAL A 438 10.99 20.56 33.43
N PHE A 439 11.77 19.81 34.20
CA PHE A 439 11.31 18.59 34.86
C PHE A 439 10.35 18.86 36.02
N ALA A 440 10.66 19.84 36.87
CA ALA A 440 9.80 20.23 37.98
C ALA A 440 8.44 20.72 37.45
N ALA A 441 8.43 21.53 36.38
CA ALA A 441 7.19 21.91 35.71
C ALA A 441 6.42 20.71 35.14
N LEU A 442 7.12 19.73 34.56
CA LEU A 442 6.50 18.50 34.05
C LEU A 442 5.90 17.64 35.18
N ILE A 443 6.54 17.55 36.34
CA ILE A 443 6.02 16.86 37.53
C ILE A 443 4.88 17.66 38.20
N GLU A 444 4.95 18.99 38.28
CA GLU A 444 3.86 19.83 38.81
C GLU A 444 2.62 19.79 37.92
N GLU A 445 2.81 19.74 36.59
CA GLU A 445 1.74 19.65 35.61
C GLU A 445 1.10 18.24 35.53
N HIS A 446 1.79 17.17 35.96
CA HIS A 446 1.37 15.77 35.73
C HIS A 446 1.44 14.82 36.96
N GLY A 447 2.06 15.21 38.08
CA GLY A 447 2.42 14.32 39.20
C GLY A 447 1.35 14.12 40.28
N VAL A 448 0.23 14.83 40.19
CA VAL A 448 -0.86 14.77 41.17
C VAL A 448 -1.76 13.53 40.96
N GLU A 449 -1.80 12.95 39.77
CA GLU A 449 -2.67 11.79 39.48
C GLU A 449 -2.09 10.42 39.93
N GLU A 450 -0.76 10.23 39.96
CA GLU A 450 -0.14 8.91 40.26
C GLU A 450 0.38 8.77 41.70
N SER A 451 0.65 9.88 42.41
CA SER A 451 1.21 9.88 43.77
C SER A 451 0.27 9.30 44.82
N ALA A 452 -1.02 9.22 44.50
CA ALA A 452 -2.01 8.75 45.43
C ALA A 452 -1.90 7.22 45.60
N GLU A 453 -1.64 6.44 44.54
CA GLU A 453 -1.58 4.97 44.61
C GLU A 453 -0.47 4.40 45.52
N GLN A 454 0.56 5.19 45.85
CA GLN A 454 1.72 4.74 46.65
C GLN A 454 1.46 4.52 48.14
N LYS A 455 0.33 4.98 48.71
CA LYS A 455 0.10 4.90 50.18
C LYS A 455 -0.76 3.73 50.66
N ASP A 456 -1.46 3.00 49.79
CA ASP A 456 -2.41 1.95 50.22
C ASP A 456 -1.83 0.52 50.18
N GLU A 457 -0.73 0.26 49.49
CA GLU A 457 -0.25 -1.12 49.28
C GLU A 457 0.71 -1.65 50.38
N GLN A 458 1.14 -0.83 51.35
CA GLN A 458 2.01 -1.30 52.45
C GLN A 458 1.25 -2.06 53.57
N HIS A 459 -0.05 -2.28 53.45
CA HIS A 459 -0.86 -2.94 54.49
C HIS A 459 -1.57 -4.25 54.09
N GLU A 460 -1.45 -4.74 52.85
CA GLU A 460 -2.20 -5.93 52.38
C GLU A 460 -1.39 -7.24 52.23
N ASP A 461 -0.08 -7.23 52.47
CA ASP A 461 0.81 -8.41 52.31
C ASP A 461 0.61 -9.55 53.34
N SER A 462 -0.50 -9.56 54.09
CA SER A 462 -0.74 -10.52 55.18
C SER A 462 -2.04 -11.33 55.09
N LYS A 463 -2.85 -11.23 54.02
CA LYS A 463 -4.17 -11.92 53.97
C LYS A 463 -4.58 -12.51 52.61
N GLU A 464 -3.67 -13.10 51.86
CA GLU A 464 -4.03 -14.01 50.75
C GLU A 464 -3.44 -15.42 50.91
N GLN A 465 -3.85 -16.09 51.98
CA GLN A 465 -3.85 -17.55 52.04
C GLN A 465 -5.15 -18.02 52.69
N ALA A 466 -6.20 -18.16 51.87
CA ALA A 466 -7.27 -19.17 51.99
C ALA A 466 -8.56 -18.68 51.31
N LEU A 467 -8.78 -19.07 50.06
CA LEU A 467 -10.13 -19.31 49.54
C LEU A 467 -10.05 -20.16 48.27
N GLN A 468 -10.01 -21.49 48.48
CA GLN A 468 -10.31 -22.47 47.45
C GLN A 468 -11.84 -22.58 47.33
N PRO A 469 -12.44 -22.52 46.12
CA PRO A 469 -13.69 -23.18 45.87
C PRO A 469 -13.41 -24.62 45.41
N ALA A 470 -13.84 -25.57 46.23
CA ALA A 470 -13.91 -26.97 45.86
C ALA A 470 -14.94 -27.18 44.73
N VAL A 471 -14.53 -27.74 43.60
CA VAL A 471 -15.41 -28.40 42.63
C VAL A 471 -14.76 -29.71 42.19
N GLY A 472 -15.57 -30.77 42.25
CA GLY A 472 -15.16 -32.16 42.33
C GLY A 472 -14.59 -32.78 41.05
N LYS A 473 -13.69 -33.75 41.27
CA LYS A 473 -13.29 -34.78 40.32
C LYS A 473 -14.30 -35.93 40.29
N GLN A 474 -14.92 -36.16 39.13
CA GLN A 474 -15.40 -37.43 38.56
C GLN A 474 -16.01 -37.05 37.19
N ALA A 475 -15.72 -37.64 36.03
CA ALA A 475 -15.09 -38.90 35.69
C ALA A 475 -14.39 -38.78 34.32
N ALA A 476 -13.38 -39.64 34.12
CA ALA A 476 -12.73 -39.88 32.84
C ALA A 476 -13.52 -40.88 31.97
N ALA A 477 -13.19 -40.85 30.68
CA ALA A 477 -13.42 -41.85 29.63
C ALA A 477 -14.73 -41.78 28.83
N ALA A 478 -14.64 -41.25 27.61
CA ALA A 478 -14.92 -41.97 26.36
C ALA A 478 -14.95 -41.01 25.16
N GLY A 479 -14.29 -41.37 24.05
CA GLY A 479 -14.64 -40.86 22.73
C GLY A 479 -13.58 -40.03 22.02
N ASP A 480 -12.49 -40.69 21.63
CA ASP A 480 -11.71 -40.37 20.43
C ASP A 480 -12.65 -40.26 19.21
N LYS A 481 -12.82 -39.03 18.68
CA LYS A 481 -13.10 -38.74 17.26
C LYS A 481 -12.54 -37.37 16.91
N GLY A 482 -11.71 -37.35 15.88
CA GLY A 482 -10.84 -36.25 15.49
C GLY A 482 -11.52 -34.90 15.30
N LYS A 483 -10.80 -33.86 15.74
CA LYS A 483 -10.88 -32.51 15.19
C LYS A 483 -9.55 -32.21 14.52
N GLU A 484 -9.44 -32.61 13.26
CA GLU A 484 -8.62 -31.88 12.30
C GLU A 484 -9.37 -30.58 11.96
N GLY A 485 -8.67 -29.46 12.02
CA GLY A 485 -9.20 -28.12 11.77
C GLY A 485 -8.44 -27.10 12.60
N GLY A 486 -7.21 -26.80 12.17
CA GLY A 486 -6.35 -25.81 12.83
C GLY A 486 -7.05 -24.47 12.96
N GLY A 487 -6.93 -23.86 14.15
CA GLY A 487 -7.44 -22.53 14.46
C GLY A 487 -6.63 -21.41 13.83
N GLY A 488 -6.29 -21.53 12.54
CA GLY A 488 -5.78 -20.41 11.75
C GLY A 488 -6.92 -19.42 11.50
N MET A 489 -6.83 -18.22 12.08
CA MET A 489 -7.82 -17.15 11.87
C MET A 489 -7.76 -16.60 10.44
N MET A 490 -6.59 -16.67 9.80
CA MET A 490 -6.43 -16.43 8.37
C MET A 490 -6.87 -17.68 7.62
N THR A 491 -7.82 -17.53 6.72
CA THR A 491 -8.15 -18.61 5.78
C THR A 491 -6.94 -18.89 4.91
N ASP A 492 -6.37 -20.08 5.09
CA ASP A 492 -5.51 -20.70 4.09
C ASP A 492 -6.23 -20.63 2.75
N GLU A 493 -5.48 -20.32 1.70
CA GLU A 493 -6.03 -20.03 0.38
C GLU A 493 -6.95 -21.16 -0.09
N GLU A 494 -8.27 -20.98 0.06
CA GLU A 494 -9.28 -21.88 -0.51
C GLU A 494 -9.12 -21.81 -2.03
N ARG A 495 -8.52 -22.86 -2.57
CA ARG A 495 -8.29 -23.02 -3.99
C ARG A 495 -9.24 -24.09 -4.49
N GLU A 496 -10.13 -23.71 -5.39
CA GLU A 496 -10.86 -24.70 -6.17
C GLU A 496 -9.84 -25.49 -7.02
N VAL A 497 -9.77 -26.79 -6.73
CA VAL A 497 -8.86 -27.73 -7.39
C VAL A 497 -9.57 -28.25 -8.64
N GLY A 498 -9.16 -27.81 -9.83
CA GLY A 498 -9.88 -28.24 -11.04
C GLY A 498 -9.28 -27.79 -12.36
N ALA A 499 -9.89 -28.26 -13.45
CA ALA A 499 -9.86 -27.53 -14.71
C ALA A 499 -10.91 -26.42 -14.61
N VAL A 500 -10.62 -25.23 -15.15
CA VAL A 500 -11.55 -24.10 -15.12
C VAL A 500 -12.89 -24.53 -15.70
N SER A 501 -13.97 -24.29 -14.95
CA SER A 501 -15.30 -24.68 -15.41
C SER A 501 -15.70 -23.87 -16.65
N MET A 502 -16.44 -24.48 -17.57
CA MET A 502 -16.95 -23.80 -18.77
C MET A 502 -17.79 -22.55 -18.41
N GLN A 503 -18.38 -22.52 -17.20
CA GLN A 503 -19.14 -21.38 -16.72
C GLN A 503 -18.28 -20.12 -16.56
N VAL A 504 -17.01 -20.24 -16.17
CA VAL A 504 -16.09 -19.08 -16.03
C VAL A 504 -15.84 -18.44 -17.40
N TYR A 505 -15.66 -19.24 -18.45
CA TYR A 505 -15.51 -18.74 -19.82
C TYR A 505 -16.74 -17.95 -20.28
N LEU A 506 -17.93 -18.48 -20.00
CA LEU A 506 -19.19 -17.82 -20.33
C LEU A 506 -19.41 -16.53 -19.52
N LYS A 507 -19.09 -16.53 -18.21
CA LYS A 507 -19.15 -15.34 -17.35
C LYS A 507 -18.20 -14.24 -17.84
N TYR A 508 -16.98 -14.58 -18.27
CA TYR A 508 -16.03 -13.61 -18.83
C TYR A 508 -16.56 -12.95 -20.12
N LEU A 509 -17.09 -13.76 -21.05
CA LEU A 509 -17.72 -13.27 -22.27
C LEU A 509 -18.95 -12.40 -21.98
N ALA A 510 -19.76 -12.77 -20.98
CA ALA A 510 -20.91 -11.97 -20.55
C ALA A 510 -20.47 -10.63 -19.95
N SER A 511 -19.37 -10.59 -19.19
CA SER A 511 -18.79 -9.37 -18.64
C SER A 511 -18.31 -8.38 -19.71
N ALA A 512 -18.04 -8.82 -20.94
CA ALA A 512 -17.71 -7.95 -22.07
C ALA A 512 -18.91 -7.11 -22.57
N GLY A 513 -20.12 -7.33 -22.03
CA GLY A 513 -21.30 -6.50 -22.23
C GLY A 513 -22.44 -7.16 -23.02
N SER A 514 -22.14 -8.07 -23.96
CA SER A 514 -23.20 -8.85 -24.63
C SER A 514 -22.70 -10.18 -25.18
N ALA A 515 -23.61 -11.16 -25.27
CA ALA A 515 -23.33 -12.46 -25.87
C ALA A 515 -23.03 -12.39 -27.39
N TRP A 516 -23.24 -11.23 -28.04
CA TRP A 516 -22.95 -11.03 -29.47
C TRP A 516 -21.46 -11.08 -29.80
N TRP A 517 -20.58 -10.84 -28.81
CA TRP A 517 -19.14 -10.91 -29.02
C TRP A 517 -18.68 -12.29 -29.48
N ALA A 518 -19.27 -13.39 -28.97
CA ALA A 518 -18.88 -14.74 -29.35
C ALA A 518 -19.10 -15.05 -30.85
N PRO A 519 -20.32 -14.90 -31.43
CA PRO A 519 -20.53 -15.12 -32.86
C PRO A 519 -19.80 -14.10 -33.74
N ALA A 520 -19.68 -12.84 -33.30
CA ALA A 520 -18.91 -11.83 -34.04
C ALA A 520 -17.43 -12.20 -34.16
N LEU A 521 -16.80 -12.67 -33.07
CA LEU A 521 -15.41 -13.12 -33.10
C LEU A 521 -15.23 -14.36 -33.96
N ILE A 522 -16.12 -15.36 -33.85
CA ILE A 522 -16.06 -16.58 -34.68
C ILE A 522 -16.18 -16.25 -36.17
N SER A 523 -17.08 -15.33 -36.54
CA SER A 523 -17.25 -14.92 -37.94
C SER A 523 -16.00 -14.21 -38.48
N ILE A 524 -15.40 -13.30 -37.69
CA ILE A 524 -14.15 -12.63 -38.08
C ILE A 524 -13.00 -13.63 -38.21
N MET A 525 -12.82 -14.57 -37.27
CA MET A 525 -11.79 -15.61 -37.38
C MET A 525 -11.98 -16.47 -38.64
N THR A 526 -13.23 -16.76 -38.99
CA THR A 526 -13.55 -17.52 -40.21
C THR A 526 -13.21 -16.72 -41.47
N LEU A 527 -13.52 -15.42 -41.50
CA LEU A 527 -13.16 -14.55 -42.63
C LEU A 527 -11.64 -14.41 -42.80
N ILE A 528 -10.89 -14.28 -41.70
CA ILE A 528 -9.41 -14.29 -41.71
C ILE A 528 -8.91 -15.56 -42.41
N GLN A 529 -9.43 -16.72 -41.98
CA GLN A 529 -8.97 -18.00 -42.49
C GLN A 529 -9.38 -18.25 -43.95
N VAL A 530 -10.61 -17.87 -44.34
CA VAL A 530 -11.07 -17.97 -45.73
C VAL A 530 -10.22 -17.09 -46.65
N ALA A 531 -9.93 -15.86 -46.24
CA ALA A 531 -9.06 -14.97 -47.01
C ALA A 531 -7.64 -15.57 -47.15
N GLN A 532 -7.09 -16.12 -46.07
CA GLN A 532 -5.76 -16.75 -46.09
C GLN A 532 -5.72 -17.99 -47.00
N ILE A 533 -6.65 -18.94 -46.83
CA ILE A 533 -6.71 -20.15 -47.67
C ILE A 533 -6.97 -19.79 -49.13
N GLY A 534 -7.89 -18.86 -49.39
CA GLY A 534 -8.22 -18.37 -50.72
C GLY A 534 -7.00 -17.75 -51.42
N ASN A 535 -6.23 -16.91 -50.71
CA ASN A 535 -4.98 -16.34 -51.20
C ASN A 535 -3.99 -17.43 -51.65
N ASN A 536 -3.90 -18.50 -50.86
CA ASN A 536 -2.95 -19.59 -51.08
C ASN A 536 -3.38 -20.56 -52.18
N LEU A 537 -4.66 -20.90 -52.26
CA LEU A 537 -5.22 -21.71 -53.34
C LEU A 537 -5.16 -20.97 -54.68
N LEU A 538 -5.29 -19.65 -54.68
CA LEU A 538 -5.21 -18.87 -55.90
C LEU A 538 -3.83 -18.97 -56.57
N LEU A 539 -2.74 -19.15 -55.81
CA LEU A 539 -1.41 -19.39 -56.37
C LEU A 539 -1.33 -20.69 -57.18
N ARG A 540 -2.06 -21.74 -56.76
CA ARG A 540 -2.18 -22.98 -57.55
C ARG A 540 -2.86 -22.69 -58.89
N TYR A 541 -4.05 -22.08 -58.87
CA TYR A 541 -4.80 -21.79 -60.09
C TYR A 541 -4.08 -20.81 -61.01
N TRP A 542 -3.35 -19.84 -60.45
CA TRP A 542 -2.53 -18.89 -61.21
C TRP A 542 -1.34 -19.58 -61.87
N SER A 543 -0.70 -20.52 -61.19
CA SER A 543 0.43 -21.28 -61.75
C SER A 543 0.00 -22.30 -62.81
N GLU A 544 -1.16 -22.93 -62.63
CA GLU A 544 -1.72 -23.91 -63.58
C GLU A 544 -2.48 -23.25 -64.76
N GLY A 545 -2.77 -21.94 -64.70
CA GLY A 545 -3.52 -21.22 -65.72
C GLY A 545 -4.95 -21.76 -65.91
N SER A 546 -5.53 -22.34 -64.87
CA SER A 546 -6.67 -23.24 -64.97
C SER A 546 -8.02 -22.55 -65.16
N ILE A 547 -8.12 -21.23 -64.93
CA ILE A 547 -9.38 -20.47 -65.12
C ILE A 547 -9.45 -19.99 -66.58
N PRO A 548 -10.38 -20.50 -67.40
CA PRO A 548 -10.47 -20.15 -68.80
C PRO A 548 -10.76 -18.65 -69.01
N GLY A 549 -10.04 -18.01 -69.93
CA GLY A 549 -10.26 -16.62 -70.33
C GLY A 549 -9.63 -15.55 -69.41
N TRP A 550 -8.94 -15.95 -68.34
CA TRP A 550 -8.32 -14.99 -67.43
C TRP A 550 -6.95 -14.50 -67.91
N LYS A 551 -6.75 -13.18 -67.88
CA LYS A 551 -5.45 -12.54 -68.14
C LYS A 551 -4.64 -12.45 -66.85
N GLN A 552 -3.31 -12.36 -66.97
CA GLN A 552 -2.38 -12.27 -65.85
C GLN A 552 -2.74 -11.17 -64.84
N GLY A 553 -3.22 -10.00 -65.32
CA GLY A 553 -3.67 -8.91 -64.46
C GLY A 553 -4.88 -9.24 -63.57
N GLN A 554 -5.78 -10.15 -63.99
CA GLN A 554 -6.94 -10.55 -63.18
C GLN A 554 -6.54 -11.46 -62.02
N TYR A 555 -5.61 -12.39 -62.26
CA TYR A 555 -5.02 -13.21 -61.19
C TYR A 555 -4.29 -12.35 -60.15
N MET A 556 -3.49 -11.39 -60.62
CA MET A 556 -2.76 -10.46 -59.77
C MET A 556 -3.69 -9.59 -58.91
N GLY A 557 -4.77 -9.08 -59.52
CA GLY A 557 -5.77 -8.27 -58.83
C GLY A 557 -6.48 -9.04 -57.72
N LEU A 558 -6.89 -10.29 -58.00
CA LEU A 558 -7.56 -11.12 -57.00
C LEU A 558 -6.61 -11.58 -55.88
N TYR A 559 -5.35 -11.88 -56.22
CA TYR A 559 -4.31 -12.23 -55.25
C TYR A 559 -3.99 -11.07 -54.31
N ALA A 560 -3.85 -9.85 -54.86
CA ALA A 560 -3.72 -8.63 -54.06
C ALA A 560 -4.96 -8.39 -53.19
N GLY A 561 -6.16 -8.62 -53.74
CA GLY A 561 -7.43 -8.49 -53.03
C GLY A 561 -7.52 -9.38 -51.79
N PHE A 562 -7.21 -10.67 -51.93
CA PHE A 562 -7.18 -11.59 -50.78
C PHE A 562 -6.11 -11.22 -49.74
N GLY A 563 -4.92 -10.78 -50.16
CA GLY A 563 -3.88 -10.33 -49.25
C GLY A 563 -4.28 -9.09 -48.43
N VAL A 564 -4.95 -8.11 -49.05
CA VAL A 564 -5.49 -6.93 -48.36
C VAL A 564 -6.66 -7.31 -47.46
N ALA A 565 -7.58 -8.15 -47.93
CA ALA A 565 -8.71 -8.62 -47.13
C ALA A 565 -8.24 -9.35 -45.86
N GLN A 566 -7.26 -10.24 -45.99
CA GLN A 566 -6.63 -10.92 -44.86
C GLN A 566 -6.08 -9.92 -43.83
N ALA A 567 -5.38 -8.88 -44.30
CA ALA A 567 -4.82 -7.85 -43.43
C ALA A 567 -5.88 -7.08 -42.64
N VAL A 568 -6.94 -6.67 -43.34
CA VAL A 568 -8.07 -5.95 -42.75
C VAL A 568 -8.77 -6.84 -41.72
N PHE A 569 -9.07 -8.09 -42.05
CA PHE A 569 -9.74 -9.00 -41.12
C PHE A 569 -8.89 -9.33 -39.90
N VAL A 570 -7.56 -9.51 -40.03
CA VAL A 570 -6.65 -9.72 -38.90
C VAL A 570 -6.62 -8.50 -37.99
N PHE A 571 -6.59 -7.29 -38.57
CA PHE A 571 -6.67 -6.05 -37.79
C PHE A 571 -8.00 -5.93 -37.06
N MET A 572 -9.12 -6.17 -37.76
CA MET A 572 -10.46 -6.15 -37.17
C MET A 572 -10.58 -7.16 -36.03
N GLY A 573 -10.12 -8.41 -36.23
CA GLY A 573 -10.17 -9.45 -35.20
C GLY A 573 -9.33 -9.10 -33.98
N SER A 574 -8.10 -8.62 -34.17
CA SER A 574 -7.23 -8.20 -33.06
C SER A 574 -7.85 -7.03 -32.30
N PHE A 575 -8.40 -6.04 -33.01
CA PHE A 575 -9.05 -4.89 -32.40
C PHE A 575 -10.31 -5.30 -31.62
N SER A 576 -11.16 -6.14 -32.20
CA SER A 576 -12.38 -6.64 -31.56
C SER A 576 -12.09 -7.41 -30.26
N VAL A 577 -11.09 -8.30 -30.25
CA VAL A 577 -10.72 -9.04 -29.02
C VAL A 577 -10.16 -8.08 -27.96
N SER A 578 -9.32 -7.11 -28.34
CA SER A 578 -8.81 -6.13 -27.38
C SER A 578 -9.91 -5.25 -26.78
N VAL A 579 -10.89 -4.82 -27.58
CA VAL A 579 -12.04 -4.03 -27.10
C VAL A 579 -12.93 -4.87 -26.19
N ALA A 580 -13.26 -6.10 -26.57
CA ALA A 580 -14.04 -7.01 -25.74
C ALA A 580 -13.33 -7.31 -24.40
N GLY A 581 -12.02 -7.56 -24.44
CA GLY A 581 -11.18 -7.78 -23.27
C GLY A 581 -11.15 -6.58 -22.33
N PHE A 582 -11.02 -5.36 -22.87
CA PHE A 582 -11.07 -4.12 -22.09
C PHE A 582 -12.41 -3.96 -21.35
N TYR A 583 -13.54 -4.15 -22.03
CA TYR A 583 -14.85 -4.07 -21.39
C TYR A 583 -15.04 -5.15 -20.32
N ALA A 584 -14.63 -6.39 -20.62
CA ALA A 584 -14.71 -7.49 -19.67
C ALA A 584 -13.88 -7.21 -18.40
N SER A 585 -12.64 -6.76 -18.57
CA SER A 585 -11.75 -6.44 -17.45
C SER A 585 -12.27 -5.26 -16.64
N LEU A 586 -12.69 -4.16 -17.28
CA LEU A 586 -13.25 -3.01 -16.58
C LEU A 586 -14.53 -3.35 -15.79
N SER A 587 -15.41 -4.16 -16.37
CA SER A 587 -16.62 -4.64 -15.72
C SER A 587 -16.30 -5.51 -14.50
N LEU A 588 -15.37 -6.47 -14.65
CA LEU A 588 -14.91 -7.32 -13.56
C LEU A 588 -14.21 -6.52 -12.46
N TYR A 589 -13.37 -5.55 -12.80
CA TYR A 589 -12.70 -4.67 -11.84
C TYR A 589 -13.71 -3.88 -11.01
N LYS A 590 -14.67 -3.22 -11.66
CA LYS A 590 -15.72 -2.43 -10.97
C LYS A 590 -16.56 -3.31 -10.04
N ARG A 591 -16.95 -4.49 -10.50
CA ARG A 591 -17.72 -5.45 -9.68
C ARG A 591 -16.90 -6.00 -8.53
N SER A 592 -15.63 -6.31 -8.73
CA SER A 592 -14.73 -6.83 -7.68
C SER A 592 -14.43 -5.78 -6.63
N LEU A 593 -14.13 -4.55 -7.04
CA LEU A 593 -13.94 -3.41 -6.12
C LEU A 593 -15.24 -3.15 -5.34
N GLY A 594 -16.39 -3.16 -6.01
CA GLY A 594 -17.68 -3.07 -5.35
C GLY A 594 -17.94 -4.23 -4.37
N GLY A 595 -17.60 -5.46 -4.74
CA GLY A 595 -17.73 -6.64 -3.87
C GLY A 595 -16.90 -6.52 -2.60
N VAL A 596 -15.64 -6.10 -2.71
CA VAL A 596 -14.74 -5.88 -1.56
C VAL A 596 -15.21 -4.72 -0.67
N LEU A 597 -15.66 -3.61 -1.25
CA LEU A 597 -16.10 -2.46 -0.46
C LEU A 597 -17.44 -2.69 0.25
N ASN A 598 -18.29 -3.56 -0.31
CA ASN A 598 -19.59 -3.88 0.28
C ASN A 598 -19.57 -5.18 1.10
N SER A 599 -18.45 -5.91 1.20
CA SER A 599 -18.36 -7.14 1.99
C SER A 599 -18.30 -6.84 3.49
N PRO A 600 -18.81 -7.73 4.37
CA PRO A 600 -18.80 -7.53 5.82
C PRO A 600 -17.38 -7.46 6.40
N ILE A 601 -17.24 -6.87 7.60
CA ILE A 601 -15.94 -6.70 8.27
C ILE A 601 -15.20 -8.04 8.51
N SER A 602 -15.94 -9.13 8.70
CA SER A 602 -15.39 -10.48 8.87
C SER A 602 -14.55 -10.94 7.69
N PHE A 603 -14.88 -10.51 6.47
CA PHE A 603 -14.07 -10.79 5.27
C PHE A 603 -12.71 -10.08 5.34
N HIS A 604 -12.69 -8.82 5.78
CA HIS A 604 -11.48 -8.01 5.87
C HIS A 604 -10.55 -8.44 7.02
N GLU A 605 -11.11 -8.97 8.11
CA GLU A 605 -10.30 -9.54 9.20
C GLU A 605 -9.72 -10.93 8.88
N THR A 606 -10.37 -11.70 8.00
CA THR A 606 -9.90 -13.05 7.60
C THR A 606 -8.98 -13.01 6.39
N THR A 607 -9.11 -12.00 5.55
CA THR A 607 -8.40 -11.88 4.27
C THR A 607 -7.27 -10.87 4.37
N PRO A 608 -6.00 -11.28 4.20
CA PRO A 608 -4.88 -10.34 4.25
C PRO A 608 -5.01 -9.22 3.19
N THR A 609 -4.74 -7.97 3.58
CA THR A 609 -4.82 -6.79 2.69
C THR A 609 -3.95 -6.96 1.44
N GLY A 610 -2.74 -7.53 1.58
CA GLY A 610 -1.86 -7.81 0.45
C GLY A 610 -2.49 -8.74 -0.60
N ARG A 611 -3.37 -9.65 -0.18
CA ARG A 611 -4.13 -10.53 -1.09
C ARG A 611 -5.12 -9.71 -1.91
N ILE A 612 -5.91 -8.85 -1.28
CA ILE A 612 -6.89 -7.97 -1.95
C ILE A 612 -6.19 -7.07 -2.98
N VAL A 613 -5.09 -6.42 -2.58
CA VAL A 613 -4.30 -5.55 -3.47
C VAL A 613 -3.76 -6.34 -4.67
N ASN A 614 -3.19 -7.52 -4.45
CA ASN A 614 -2.66 -8.35 -5.54
C ASN A 614 -3.76 -8.80 -6.52
N ARG A 615 -4.99 -9.04 -6.03
CA ARG A 615 -6.16 -9.37 -6.87
C ARG A 615 -6.60 -8.19 -7.72
N LEU A 616 -6.70 -6.99 -7.14
CA LEU A 616 -7.15 -5.78 -7.83
C LEU A 616 -6.06 -5.12 -8.69
N SER A 617 -4.80 -5.53 -8.57
CA SER A 617 -3.68 -5.01 -9.36
C SER A 617 -3.16 -6.04 -10.37
N LYS A 618 -2.42 -7.05 -9.92
CA LYS A 618 -1.69 -7.99 -10.79
C LYS A 618 -2.61 -8.95 -11.56
N ASP A 619 -3.64 -9.44 -10.89
CA ASP A 619 -4.62 -10.31 -11.55
C ASP A 619 -5.41 -9.51 -12.60
N VAL A 620 -5.78 -8.25 -12.32
CA VAL A 620 -6.40 -7.34 -13.30
C VAL A 620 -5.46 -6.98 -14.45
N ASP A 621 -4.18 -6.72 -14.19
CA ASP A 621 -3.17 -6.50 -15.25
C ASP A 621 -3.07 -7.71 -16.22
N THR A 622 -3.20 -8.92 -15.68
CA THR A 622 -3.24 -10.14 -16.49
C THR A 622 -4.49 -10.19 -17.37
N LEU A 623 -5.66 -9.77 -16.85
CA LEU A 623 -6.90 -9.65 -17.61
C LEU A 623 -6.86 -8.56 -18.69
N ASP A 624 -6.13 -7.48 -18.44
CA ASP A 624 -5.99 -6.34 -19.37
C ASP A 624 -5.02 -6.62 -20.51
N MET A 625 -3.85 -7.18 -20.18
CA MET A 625 -2.72 -7.24 -21.11
C MET A 625 -2.51 -8.63 -21.71
N GLN A 626 -2.53 -9.68 -20.87
CA GLN A 626 -2.11 -11.01 -21.28
C GLN A 626 -3.26 -11.82 -21.88
N LEU A 627 -4.41 -11.86 -21.19
CA LEU A 627 -5.54 -12.69 -21.58
C LEU A 627 -6.09 -12.35 -22.99
N PRO A 628 -6.34 -11.08 -23.37
CA PRO A 628 -6.87 -10.77 -24.70
C PRO A 628 -5.88 -11.12 -25.82
N SER A 629 -4.59 -10.91 -25.57
CA SER A 629 -3.51 -11.28 -26.50
C SER A 629 -3.43 -12.79 -26.69
N ASN A 630 -3.40 -13.56 -25.61
CA ASN A 630 -3.32 -15.02 -25.64
C ASN A 630 -4.58 -15.64 -26.25
N LEU A 631 -5.76 -15.08 -25.97
CA LEU A 631 -7.03 -15.54 -26.54
C LEU A 631 -7.08 -15.31 -28.07
N PHE A 632 -6.65 -14.15 -28.55
CA PHE A 632 -6.56 -13.88 -29.99
C PHE A 632 -5.54 -14.79 -30.68
N GLN A 633 -4.36 -14.97 -30.08
CA GLN A 633 -3.33 -15.86 -30.62
C GLN A 633 -3.84 -17.30 -30.72
N PHE A 634 -4.45 -17.82 -29.63
CA PHE A 634 -5.02 -19.16 -29.61
C PHE A 634 -6.13 -19.33 -30.66
N GLY A 635 -7.07 -18.39 -30.73
CA GLY A 635 -8.17 -18.44 -31.70
C GLY A 635 -7.66 -18.41 -33.14
N ASN A 636 -6.74 -17.51 -33.46
CA ASN A 636 -6.13 -17.44 -34.78
C ASN A 636 -5.33 -18.71 -35.12
N GLN A 637 -4.63 -19.28 -34.14
CA GLN A 637 -3.85 -20.49 -34.31
C GLN A 637 -4.73 -21.73 -34.54
N PHE A 638 -5.83 -21.84 -33.79
CA PHE A 638 -6.82 -22.91 -33.95
C PHE A 638 -7.47 -22.87 -35.34
N TRP A 639 -7.90 -21.69 -35.80
CA TRP A 639 -8.45 -21.51 -37.16
C TRP A 639 -7.41 -21.81 -38.24
N THR A 640 -6.16 -21.44 -38.03
CA THR A 640 -5.05 -21.74 -38.95
C THR A 640 -4.83 -23.25 -39.09
N VAL A 641 -4.85 -24.00 -37.98
CA VAL A 641 -4.71 -25.47 -37.97
C VAL A 641 -5.88 -26.12 -38.72
N LEU A 642 -7.12 -25.78 -38.36
CA LEU A 642 -8.31 -26.33 -39.02
C LEU A 642 -8.31 -26.05 -40.52
N GLY A 643 -8.01 -24.82 -40.90
CA GLY A 643 -7.96 -24.42 -42.30
C GLY A 643 -6.84 -25.10 -43.09
N THR A 644 -5.69 -25.36 -42.45
CA THR A 644 -4.58 -26.09 -43.05
C THR A 644 -4.94 -27.57 -43.26
N ILE A 645 -5.55 -28.21 -42.27
CA ILE A 645 -6.06 -29.60 -42.40
C ILE A 645 -7.06 -29.68 -43.55
N GLY A 646 -8.02 -28.74 -43.59
CA GLY A 646 -9.01 -28.66 -44.68
C GLY A 646 -8.36 -28.48 -46.05
N LEU A 647 -7.35 -27.61 -46.15
CA LEU A 647 -6.57 -27.41 -47.39
C LEU A 647 -5.82 -28.67 -47.83
N VAL A 648 -5.20 -29.40 -46.90
CA VAL A 648 -4.48 -30.64 -47.21
C VAL A 648 -5.45 -31.74 -47.66
N ILE A 649 -6.58 -31.89 -46.97
CA ILE A 649 -7.64 -32.84 -47.38
C ILE A 649 -8.17 -32.48 -48.76
N TYR A 650 -8.50 -31.21 -49.02
CA TYR A 650 -8.96 -30.74 -50.32
C TYR A 650 -7.93 -30.96 -51.45
N SER A 651 -6.65 -30.76 -51.14
CA SER A 651 -5.55 -30.94 -52.10
C SER A 651 -5.34 -32.42 -52.41
N TYR A 652 -5.45 -33.30 -51.42
CA TYR A 652 -5.31 -34.74 -51.59
C TYR A 652 -6.00 -35.53 -50.46
N ASN A 653 -7.16 -36.13 -50.77
CA ASN A 653 -8.04 -36.78 -49.80
C ASN A 653 -7.35 -37.86 -48.93
N TRP A 654 -6.38 -38.60 -49.48
CA TRP A 654 -5.67 -39.68 -48.76
C TRP A 654 -4.62 -39.22 -47.76
N LEU A 655 -4.08 -38.02 -47.89
CA LEU A 655 -3.18 -37.46 -46.89
C LEU A 655 -3.93 -37.12 -45.58
N GLY A 656 -5.26 -36.96 -45.66
CA GLY A 656 -6.14 -36.76 -44.51
C GLY A 656 -6.06 -37.86 -43.45
N VAL A 657 -5.76 -39.11 -43.85
CA VAL A 657 -5.67 -40.27 -42.94
C VAL A 657 -4.53 -40.14 -41.91
N MET A 658 -3.52 -39.32 -42.19
CA MET A 658 -2.38 -39.10 -41.28
C MET A 658 -2.75 -38.22 -40.07
N PHE A 659 -3.82 -37.42 -40.14
CA PHE A 659 -4.17 -36.46 -39.07
C PHE A 659 -4.89 -37.08 -37.85
N PRO A 660 -5.90 -37.96 -37.98
CA PRO A 660 -6.57 -38.55 -36.82
C PRO A 660 -5.63 -39.23 -35.79
N PRO A 661 -4.71 -40.15 -36.17
CA PRO A 661 -3.80 -40.76 -35.19
C PRO A 661 -2.87 -39.74 -34.55
N LEU A 662 -2.45 -38.73 -35.30
CA LEU A 662 -1.62 -37.64 -34.83
C LEU A 662 -2.36 -36.78 -33.79
N ILE A 663 -3.62 -36.41 -34.05
CA ILE A 663 -4.47 -35.66 -33.12
C ILE A 663 -4.65 -36.44 -31.81
N ILE A 664 -4.83 -37.77 -31.89
CA ILE A 664 -4.92 -38.63 -30.70
C ILE A 664 -3.62 -38.59 -29.90
N ILE A 665 -2.46 -38.75 -30.55
CA ILE A 665 -1.15 -38.67 -29.88
C ILE A 665 -0.96 -37.29 -29.24
N TYR A 666 -1.27 -36.21 -29.95
CA TYR A 666 -1.21 -34.86 -29.41
C TYR A 666 -2.11 -34.67 -28.20
N ALA A 667 -3.34 -35.19 -28.24
CA ALA A 667 -4.28 -35.13 -27.12
C ALA A 667 -3.76 -35.89 -25.89
N VAL A 668 -3.14 -37.07 -26.08
CA VAL A 668 -2.54 -37.86 -25.00
C VAL A 668 -1.33 -37.14 -24.39
N VAL A 669 -0.40 -36.64 -25.22
CA VAL A 669 0.77 -35.89 -24.76
C VAL A 669 0.35 -34.61 -24.03
N GLN A 670 -0.65 -33.91 -24.55
CA GLN A 670 -1.22 -32.72 -23.92
C GLN A 670 -1.86 -33.05 -22.56
N ALA A 671 -2.65 -34.13 -22.46
CA ALA A 671 -3.27 -34.54 -21.22
C ALA A 671 -2.22 -34.87 -20.14
N TYR A 672 -1.13 -35.54 -20.52
CA TYR A 672 0.00 -35.82 -19.64
C TYR A 672 0.71 -34.54 -19.19
N TYR A 673 1.10 -33.67 -20.13
CA TYR A 673 1.79 -32.41 -19.85
C TYR A 673 0.98 -31.50 -18.92
N ARG A 674 -0.32 -31.37 -19.16
CA ARG A 674 -1.20 -30.46 -18.41
C ARG A 674 -1.25 -30.82 -16.92
N ARG A 675 -1.22 -32.12 -16.58
CA ARG A 675 -1.22 -32.56 -15.18
C ARG A 675 0.05 -32.10 -14.46
N THR A 676 1.22 -32.37 -15.03
CA THR A 676 2.51 -32.00 -14.42
C THR A 676 2.77 -30.50 -14.43
N SER A 677 2.46 -29.81 -15.53
CA SER A 677 2.70 -28.36 -15.66
C SER A 677 1.90 -27.55 -14.65
N ARG A 678 0.67 -27.97 -14.32
CA ARG A 678 -0.16 -27.31 -13.29
C ARG A 678 0.49 -27.41 -11.92
N GLU A 679 0.96 -28.60 -11.54
CA GLU A 679 1.61 -28.83 -10.25
C GLU A 679 2.95 -28.08 -10.11
N ALA A 680 3.78 -28.08 -11.14
CA ALA A 680 5.04 -27.33 -11.13
C ALA A 680 4.80 -25.82 -10.95
N LYS A 681 3.82 -25.26 -11.68
CA LYS A 681 3.45 -23.85 -11.56
C LYS A 681 2.82 -23.52 -10.20
N ARG A 682 2.08 -24.46 -9.61
CA ARG A 682 1.52 -24.35 -8.25
C ARG A 682 2.63 -24.19 -7.22
N LEU A 683 3.66 -25.05 -7.28
CA LEU A 683 4.82 -24.97 -6.39
C LEU A 683 5.56 -23.64 -6.54
N ASP A 684 5.80 -23.20 -7.78
CA ASP A 684 6.45 -21.90 -8.03
C ASP A 684 5.66 -20.75 -7.40
N SER A 685 4.34 -20.70 -7.61
CA SER A 685 3.51 -19.64 -7.03
C SER A 685 3.51 -19.64 -5.50
N ILE A 686 3.43 -20.80 -4.85
CA ILE A 686 3.42 -20.90 -3.37
C ILE A 686 4.75 -20.40 -2.80
N LEU A 687 5.87 -20.88 -3.35
CA LEU A 687 7.20 -20.53 -2.87
C LEU A 687 7.52 -19.05 -3.13
N ARG A 688 6.99 -18.47 -4.21
CA ARG A 688 7.12 -17.04 -4.50
C ARG A 688 6.39 -16.17 -3.49
N SER A 689 5.17 -16.56 -3.09
CA SER A 689 4.41 -15.81 -2.07
C SER A 689 5.13 -15.83 -0.72
N ARG A 690 5.68 -16.98 -0.31
CA ARG A 690 6.49 -17.09 0.92
C ARG A 690 7.72 -16.18 0.88
N LEU A 691 8.39 -16.12 -0.28
CA LEU A 691 9.52 -15.20 -0.48
C LEU A 691 9.10 -13.73 -0.27
N TYR A 692 7.98 -13.29 -0.84
CA TYR A 692 7.51 -11.92 -0.66
C TYR A 692 7.07 -11.60 0.78
N ALA A 693 6.40 -12.54 1.46
CA ALA A 693 6.05 -12.38 2.87
C ALA A 693 7.30 -12.20 3.76
N SER A 694 8.33 -13.05 3.56
CA SER A 694 9.63 -12.95 4.25
C SER A 694 10.31 -11.59 4.03
N PHE A 695 10.27 -11.07 2.80
CA PHE A 695 10.79 -9.73 2.49
C PHE A 695 9.98 -8.61 3.16
N GLY A 696 8.65 -8.70 3.14
CA GLY A 696 7.77 -7.73 3.81
C GLY A 696 8.04 -7.65 5.31
N GLU A 697 8.16 -8.79 5.97
CA GLU A 697 8.46 -8.88 7.41
C GLU A 697 9.85 -8.33 7.75
N THR A 698 10.83 -8.54 6.88
CA THR A 698 12.19 -7.99 7.03
C THR A 698 12.19 -6.45 6.94
N LEU A 699 11.38 -5.87 6.06
CA LEU A 699 11.30 -4.41 5.88
C LEU A 699 10.63 -3.71 7.07
N THR A 700 9.58 -4.29 7.64
CA THR A 700 8.92 -3.75 8.83
C THR A 700 9.76 -3.88 10.10
N GLY A 701 10.58 -4.95 10.19
CA GLY A 701 11.45 -5.23 11.33
C GLY A 701 12.87 -4.66 11.26
N LEU A 702 13.18 -3.79 10.29
CA LEU A 702 14.56 -3.42 9.93
C LEU A 702 15.37 -2.87 11.12
N ALA A 703 14.76 -1.99 11.92
CA ALA A 703 15.36 -1.40 13.11
C ALA A 703 15.74 -2.45 14.16
N SER A 704 14.84 -3.42 14.40
CA SER A 704 15.12 -4.55 15.31
C SER A 704 16.24 -5.44 14.75
N ILE A 705 16.16 -5.83 13.48
CA ILE A 705 17.17 -6.71 12.84
C ILE A 705 18.57 -6.09 12.90
N ARG A 706 18.67 -4.77 12.73
CA ARG A 706 19.94 -4.04 12.82
C ARG A 706 20.46 -3.93 14.26
N ALA A 707 19.60 -3.58 15.21
CA ALA A 707 19.95 -3.50 16.63
C ALA A 707 20.47 -4.85 17.15
N PHE A 708 19.76 -5.96 16.88
CA PHE A 708 20.16 -7.32 17.24
C PHE A 708 21.27 -7.91 16.35
N ARG A 709 21.77 -7.15 15.36
CA ARG A 709 22.84 -7.57 14.42
C ARG A 709 22.58 -8.90 13.70
N ALA A 710 21.30 -9.17 13.41
CA ALA A 710 20.87 -10.42 12.79
C ALA A 710 20.89 -10.39 11.25
N GLN A 711 21.43 -9.35 10.61
CA GLN A 711 21.35 -9.14 9.15
C GLN A 711 21.87 -10.35 8.36
N LYS A 712 23.01 -10.94 8.76
CA LYS A 712 23.59 -12.12 8.09
C LYS A 712 22.64 -13.31 8.08
N ARG A 713 21.89 -13.53 9.16
CA ARG A 713 20.90 -14.60 9.26
C ARG A 713 19.74 -14.36 8.30
N PHE A 714 19.18 -13.15 8.31
CA PHE A 714 18.07 -12.79 7.42
C PHE A 714 18.47 -12.83 5.94
N VAL A 715 19.71 -12.43 5.59
CA VAL A 715 20.25 -12.60 4.23
C VAL A 715 20.27 -14.07 3.84
N ARG A 716 20.86 -14.95 4.67
CA ARG A 716 20.90 -16.39 4.40
C ARG A 716 19.50 -17.01 4.30
N MET A 717 18.57 -16.58 5.15
CA MET A 717 17.17 -17.02 5.09
C MET A 717 16.52 -16.64 3.77
N ASN A 718 16.73 -15.40 3.28
CA ASN A 718 16.22 -14.95 1.99
C ASN A 718 16.89 -15.68 0.81
N GLU A 719 18.21 -15.94 0.86
CA GLU A 719 18.91 -16.75 -0.15
C GLU A 719 18.29 -18.15 -0.28
N VAL A 720 18.01 -18.80 0.85
CA VAL A 720 17.37 -20.13 0.88
C VAL A 720 15.94 -20.06 0.30
N ASN A 721 15.16 -19.03 0.63
CA ASN A 721 13.82 -18.84 0.08
C ASN A 721 13.84 -18.60 -1.45
N ILE A 722 14.83 -17.85 -1.94
CA ILE A 722 15.07 -17.65 -3.38
C ILE A 722 15.41 -18.99 -4.05
N ASP A 723 16.27 -19.80 -3.44
CA ASP A 723 16.63 -21.12 -3.96
C ASP A 723 15.42 -22.06 -4.08
N TYR A 724 14.55 -22.10 -3.06
CA TYR A 724 13.32 -22.88 -3.13
C TYR A 724 12.42 -22.43 -4.27
N ASN A 725 12.19 -21.12 -4.42
CA ASN A 725 11.40 -20.61 -5.54
C ASN A 725 12.05 -20.94 -6.90
N ASN A 726 13.36 -20.74 -7.04
CA ASN A 726 14.11 -21.04 -8.26
C ASN A 726 14.00 -22.51 -8.66
N ARG A 727 14.05 -23.45 -7.72
CA ARG A 727 13.88 -24.90 -8.00
C ARG A 727 12.52 -25.20 -8.64
N ALA A 728 11.45 -24.64 -8.09
CA ALA A 728 10.10 -24.84 -8.63
C ALA A 728 9.89 -24.11 -9.98
N TYR A 729 10.43 -22.89 -10.11
CA TYR A 729 10.38 -22.14 -11.36
C TYR A 729 11.15 -22.86 -12.48
N TYR A 730 12.34 -23.38 -12.18
CA TYR A 730 13.15 -24.15 -13.14
C TYR A 730 12.43 -25.42 -13.61
N LEU A 731 11.72 -26.12 -12.71
CA LEU A 731 10.91 -27.28 -13.08
C LEU A 731 9.83 -26.92 -14.11
N THR A 732 9.20 -25.76 -13.96
CA THR A 732 8.21 -25.26 -14.92
C THR A 732 8.81 -25.07 -16.31
N ILE A 733 10.01 -24.47 -16.40
CA ILE A 733 10.74 -24.30 -17.66
C ILE A 733 11.12 -25.65 -18.27
N ALA A 734 11.62 -26.58 -17.45
CA ALA A 734 12.03 -27.91 -17.91
C ALA A 734 10.85 -28.70 -18.50
N VAL A 735 9.68 -28.64 -17.87
CA VAL A 735 8.43 -29.27 -18.36
C VAL A 735 7.97 -28.65 -19.69
N GLN A 736 8.05 -27.33 -19.84
CA GLN A 736 7.75 -26.64 -21.10
C GLN A 736 8.70 -27.06 -22.23
N ARG A 737 10.00 -27.14 -21.96
CA ARG A 737 11.01 -27.57 -22.93
C ARG A 737 10.84 -29.02 -23.34
N TRP A 738 10.54 -29.89 -22.38
CA TRP A 738 10.21 -31.29 -22.65
C TRP A 738 9.06 -31.40 -23.65
N LEU A 739 7.97 -30.64 -23.45
CA LEU A 739 6.83 -30.65 -24.36
C LEU A 739 7.25 -30.21 -25.77
N SER A 740 7.93 -29.06 -25.90
CA SER A 740 8.38 -28.54 -27.19
C SER A 740 9.16 -29.59 -27.99
N VAL A 741 10.16 -30.21 -27.38
CA VAL A 741 11.01 -31.21 -28.07
C VAL A 741 10.19 -32.40 -28.56
N ARG A 742 9.21 -32.87 -27.78
CA ARG A 742 8.34 -33.99 -28.19
C ARG A 742 7.37 -33.59 -29.30
N MET A 743 6.78 -32.41 -29.24
CA MET A 743 5.89 -31.91 -30.27
C MET A 743 6.61 -31.70 -31.60
N ASP A 744 7.82 -31.16 -31.56
CA ASP A 744 8.65 -30.94 -32.75
C ASP A 744 9.10 -32.28 -33.35
N PHE A 745 9.43 -33.27 -32.52
CA PHE A 745 9.73 -34.63 -32.99
C PHE A 745 8.54 -35.26 -33.72
N LEU A 746 7.34 -35.23 -33.13
CA LEU A 746 6.12 -35.74 -33.77
C LEU A 746 5.78 -35.00 -35.06
N GLY A 747 6.00 -33.69 -35.08
CA GLY A 747 5.89 -32.87 -36.27
C GLY A 747 6.84 -33.30 -37.39
N ASN A 748 8.11 -33.52 -37.06
CA ASN A 748 9.11 -33.99 -38.02
C ASN A 748 8.78 -35.38 -38.58
N VAL A 749 8.21 -36.27 -37.76
CA VAL A 749 7.71 -37.59 -38.23
C VAL A 749 6.55 -37.41 -39.24
N LEU A 750 5.62 -36.48 -38.99
CA LEU A 750 4.57 -36.15 -39.94
C LEU A 750 5.13 -35.61 -41.26
N ILE A 751 6.08 -34.67 -41.19
CA ILE A 751 6.75 -34.09 -42.36
C ILE A 751 7.45 -35.19 -43.17
N LEU A 752 8.15 -36.12 -42.51
CA LEU A 752 8.77 -37.27 -43.16
C LEU A 752 7.74 -38.15 -43.87
N GLY A 753 6.63 -38.47 -43.20
CA GLY A 753 5.55 -39.28 -43.79
C GLY A 753 4.92 -38.62 -45.01
N ILE A 754 4.65 -37.32 -44.95
CA ILE A 754 4.09 -36.55 -46.07
C ILE A 754 5.11 -36.41 -47.21
N GLY A 755 6.40 -36.24 -46.89
CA GLY A 755 7.48 -36.23 -47.88
C GLY A 755 7.64 -37.57 -48.60
N LEU A 756 7.57 -38.69 -47.88
CA LEU A 756 7.62 -40.03 -48.47
C LEU A 756 6.40 -40.30 -49.36
N ALA A 757 5.20 -39.94 -48.90
CA ALA A 757 3.98 -40.04 -49.71
C ALA A 757 4.05 -39.15 -50.96
N ALA A 758 4.55 -37.92 -50.82
CA ALA A 758 4.75 -36.99 -51.93
C ALA A 758 5.69 -37.56 -53.01
N VAL A 759 6.78 -38.23 -52.62
CA VAL A 759 7.70 -38.90 -53.55
C VAL A 759 7.05 -40.12 -54.20
N GLY A 760 6.32 -40.93 -53.43
CA GLY A 760 5.59 -42.10 -53.93
C GLY A 760 4.54 -41.75 -54.98
N PHE A 761 3.81 -40.66 -54.77
CA PHE A 761 2.73 -40.19 -55.65
C PHE A 761 3.16 -39.11 -56.66
N ARG A 762 4.47 -38.92 -56.87
CA ARG A 762 5.01 -37.88 -57.76
C ARG A 762 4.52 -37.95 -59.21
N ARG A 763 4.04 -39.11 -59.66
CA ARG A 763 3.52 -39.31 -61.04
C ARG A 763 2.03 -39.01 -61.17
N SER A 764 1.29 -38.98 -60.07
CA SER A 764 -0.18 -38.81 -60.04
C SER A 764 -0.63 -37.43 -59.56
N ILE A 765 0.27 -36.64 -58.97
CA ILE A 765 -0.05 -35.34 -58.36
C ILE A 765 0.67 -34.22 -59.14
N SER A 766 -0.03 -33.11 -59.40
CA SER A 766 0.59 -31.95 -60.04
C SER A 766 1.67 -31.34 -59.13
N PRO A 767 2.79 -30.82 -59.68
CA PRO A 767 3.83 -30.18 -58.88
C PRO A 767 3.31 -29.00 -58.03
N ALA A 768 2.26 -28.31 -58.50
CA ALA A 768 1.65 -27.21 -57.78
C ALA A 768 0.87 -27.67 -56.53
N VAL A 769 0.07 -28.73 -56.65
CA VAL A 769 -0.68 -29.33 -55.51
C VAL A 769 0.28 -29.87 -54.45
N LEU A 770 1.35 -30.53 -54.89
CA LEU A 770 2.40 -31.05 -54.00
C LEU A 770 3.14 -29.92 -53.28
N GLY A 771 3.44 -28.83 -53.98
CA GLY A 771 4.09 -27.64 -53.42
C GLY A 771 3.24 -26.91 -52.37
N VAL A 772 1.92 -26.80 -52.59
CA VAL A 772 0.98 -26.31 -51.57
C VAL A 772 1.00 -27.25 -50.36
N ALA A 773 0.78 -28.55 -50.55
CA ALA A 773 0.69 -29.50 -49.44
C ALA A 773 1.95 -29.52 -48.56
N LEU A 774 3.15 -29.52 -49.15
CA LEU A 774 4.42 -29.55 -48.40
C LEU A 774 4.70 -28.26 -47.63
N THR A 775 4.47 -27.09 -48.26
CA THR A 775 4.67 -25.77 -47.62
C THR A 775 3.80 -25.63 -46.36
N TYR A 776 2.53 -26.04 -46.44
CA TYR A 776 1.58 -25.93 -45.34
C TYR A 776 1.72 -27.02 -44.28
N THR A 777 2.15 -28.23 -44.68
CA THR A 777 2.49 -29.30 -43.74
C THR A 777 3.66 -28.90 -42.83
N LEU A 778 4.65 -28.17 -43.34
CA LEU A 778 5.73 -27.70 -42.48
C LEU A 778 5.20 -26.74 -41.40
N GLN A 779 4.26 -25.86 -41.79
CA GLN A 779 3.66 -24.88 -40.88
C GLN A 779 2.73 -25.51 -39.84
N ILE A 780 2.01 -26.59 -40.16
CA ILE A 780 1.05 -27.20 -39.23
C ILE A 780 1.72 -27.79 -37.99
N THR A 781 2.94 -28.32 -38.14
CA THR A 781 3.67 -28.94 -37.03
C THR A 781 4.08 -27.92 -35.96
N GLN A 782 4.65 -26.80 -36.40
CA GLN A 782 4.96 -25.66 -35.54
C GLN A 782 3.70 -25.05 -34.94
N SER A 783 2.65 -24.93 -35.75
CA SER A 783 1.33 -24.43 -35.35
C SER A 783 0.69 -25.25 -34.24
N LEU A 784 0.71 -26.57 -34.34
CA LEU A 784 0.17 -27.49 -33.32
C LEU A 784 0.99 -27.42 -32.03
N SER A 785 2.33 -27.38 -32.14
CA SER A 785 3.22 -27.22 -30.99
C SER A 785 2.91 -25.92 -30.22
N GLN A 786 2.77 -24.79 -30.94
CA GLN A 786 2.41 -23.49 -30.36
C GLN A 786 0.99 -23.46 -29.81
N MET A 787 0.02 -24.10 -30.49
CA MET A 787 -1.38 -24.14 -30.05
C MET A 787 -1.51 -24.81 -28.67
N VAL A 788 -0.79 -25.89 -28.42
CA VAL A 788 -0.84 -26.57 -27.12
C VAL A 788 -0.27 -25.69 -26.01
N GLN A 789 0.82 -24.96 -26.29
CA GLN A 789 1.38 -24.00 -25.34
C GLN A 789 0.42 -22.84 -25.06
N GLN A 790 -0.19 -22.27 -26.11
CA GLN A 790 -1.14 -21.17 -25.98
C GLN A 790 -2.42 -21.60 -25.25
N LEU A 791 -2.94 -22.79 -25.50
CA LEU A 791 -4.10 -23.31 -24.78
C LEU A 791 -3.79 -23.49 -23.29
N ALA A 792 -2.60 -23.98 -22.95
CA ALA A 792 -2.16 -24.05 -21.55
C ALA A 792 -2.04 -22.67 -20.92
N GLN A 793 -1.59 -21.66 -21.66
CA GLN A 793 -1.51 -20.28 -21.17
C GLN A 793 -2.90 -19.66 -20.99
N VAL A 794 -3.83 -19.84 -21.94
CA VAL A 794 -5.21 -19.36 -21.83
C VAL A 794 -5.89 -19.99 -20.61
N GLU A 795 -5.78 -21.31 -20.43
CA GLU A 795 -6.32 -21.98 -19.23
C GLU A 795 -5.72 -21.43 -17.93
N GLN A 796 -4.43 -21.08 -17.92
CA GLN A 796 -3.78 -20.45 -16.77
C GLN A 796 -4.29 -19.04 -16.50
N ASP A 797 -4.49 -18.23 -17.53
CA ASP A 797 -5.01 -16.87 -17.41
C ASP A 797 -6.49 -16.90 -16.97
N PHE A 798 -7.25 -17.92 -17.36
CA PHE A 798 -8.64 -18.09 -16.90
C PHE A 798 -8.76 -18.47 -15.41
N ASN A 799 -7.73 -19.07 -14.79
CA ASN A 799 -7.68 -19.18 -13.33
C ASN A 799 -7.65 -17.79 -12.65
N VAL A 800 -7.10 -16.77 -13.33
CA VAL A 800 -7.13 -15.38 -12.83
C VAL A 800 -8.55 -14.82 -12.87
N VAL A 801 -9.25 -15.05 -14.00
CA VAL A 801 -10.65 -14.66 -14.16
C VAL A 801 -11.51 -15.25 -13.05
N GLU A 802 -11.34 -16.54 -12.75
CA GLU A 802 -12.08 -17.23 -11.69
C GLU A 802 -11.85 -16.60 -10.31
N ARG A 803 -10.60 -16.27 -9.97
CA ARG A 803 -10.27 -15.58 -8.72
C ARG A 803 -10.87 -14.17 -8.65
N VAL A 804 -10.83 -13.40 -9.73
CA VAL A 804 -11.43 -12.07 -9.77
C VAL A 804 -12.96 -12.16 -9.68
N LEU A 805 -13.57 -13.14 -10.35
CA LEU A 805 -15.01 -13.42 -10.26
C LEU A 805 -15.45 -13.75 -8.84
N HIS A 806 -14.66 -14.51 -8.08
CA HIS A 806 -14.96 -14.77 -6.66
C HIS A 806 -15.09 -13.45 -5.87
N TYR A 807 -14.20 -12.49 -6.11
CA TYR A 807 -14.26 -11.16 -5.47
C TYR A 807 -15.44 -10.31 -5.98
N ALA A 808 -15.82 -10.49 -7.25
CA ALA A 808 -16.98 -9.84 -7.85
C ALA A 808 -18.32 -10.39 -7.35
N ASP A 809 -18.34 -11.65 -6.89
CA ASP A 809 -19.52 -12.37 -6.40
C ASP A 809 -19.53 -12.48 -4.85
N LEU A 810 -18.69 -11.71 -4.14
CA LEU A 810 -18.67 -11.66 -2.67
C LEU A 810 -20.05 -11.26 -2.11
N PRO A 811 -20.48 -11.88 -0.99
CA PRO A 811 -21.74 -11.53 -0.37
C PRO A 811 -21.67 -10.10 0.19
N PRO A 812 -22.62 -9.21 -0.16
CA PRO A 812 -22.69 -7.90 0.44
C PRO A 812 -23.11 -8.01 1.92
N GLU A 813 -22.68 -7.05 2.73
CA GLU A 813 -23.08 -6.89 4.14
C GLU A 813 -24.60 -6.75 4.29
N GLY A 814 -25.24 -6.16 3.29
CA GLY A 814 -26.68 -6.20 3.02
C GLY A 814 -27.13 -5.02 2.16
N GLU A 815 -28.43 -4.70 2.17
CA GLU A 815 -28.98 -3.64 1.32
C GLU A 815 -28.63 -2.24 1.84
N LYS A 816 -28.21 -1.36 0.92
CA LYS A 816 -27.81 0.02 1.28
C LYS A 816 -28.99 0.86 1.73
N ILE A 817 -30.09 0.78 0.98
CA ILE A 817 -31.33 1.53 1.19
C ILE A 817 -32.48 0.54 0.98
N LEU A 818 -33.39 0.46 1.95
CA LEU A 818 -34.60 -0.33 1.85
C LEU A 818 -35.78 0.55 1.39
N PRO A 819 -36.78 0.01 0.67
CA PRO A 819 -37.99 0.78 0.32
C PRO A 819 -38.78 1.29 1.54
N SER A 820 -38.60 0.67 2.70
CA SER A 820 -39.20 1.04 3.99
C SER A 820 -38.41 2.09 4.77
N ASP A 821 -37.27 2.55 4.25
CA ASP A 821 -36.43 3.53 4.92
C ASP A 821 -37.15 4.88 5.03
N PRO A 822 -36.97 5.61 6.15
CA PRO A 822 -37.60 6.90 6.33
C PRO A 822 -36.90 7.95 5.45
N PRO A 823 -37.59 9.02 5.03
CA PRO A 823 -36.96 10.20 4.38
C PRO A 823 -35.82 10.79 5.21
N GLU A 824 -34.89 11.52 4.57
CA GLU A 824 -33.66 12.06 5.22
C GLU A 824 -33.96 12.98 6.41
N ASP A 825 -35.06 13.74 6.39
CA ASP A 825 -35.39 14.74 7.43
C ASP A 825 -36.26 14.20 8.58
N GLU A 826 -36.80 12.98 8.49
CA GLU A 826 -37.84 12.50 9.42
C GLU A 826 -37.31 11.64 10.57
N TRP A 827 -36.06 11.20 10.51
CA TRP A 827 -35.49 10.31 11.52
C TRP A 827 -33.96 10.44 11.55
N PRO A 828 -33.29 10.37 12.70
CA PRO A 828 -33.86 10.38 14.05
C PRO A 828 -34.34 11.78 14.46
N THR A 829 -35.49 11.86 15.14
CA THR A 829 -36.08 13.12 15.62
C THR A 829 -35.53 13.51 16.98
N GLU A 830 -35.54 12.57 17.92
CA GLU A 830 -35.18 12.80 19.32
C GLU A 830 -33.85 12.11 19.69
N GLY A 831 -33.55 10.96 19.05
CA GLY A 831 -32.33 10.20 19.28
C GLY A 831 -32.36 9.32 20.53
N ALA A 832 -33.53 8.82 20.96
CA ALA A 832 -33.63 7.82 22.03
C ALA A 832 -33.06 6.48 21.56
N ILE A 833 -32.25 5.80 22.39
CA ILE A 833 -31.64 4.51 22.06
C ILE A 833 -32.12 3.43 23.03
N GLU A 834 -32.54 2.28 22.54
CA GLU A 834 -32.98 1.16 23.38
C GLU A 834 -32.37 -0.17 22.92
N PHE A 835 -31.61 -0.81 23.80
CA PHE A 835 -31.10 -2.16 23.62
C PHE A 835 -32.06 -3.15 24.29
N ARG A 836 -32.54 -4.15 23.55
CA ARG A 836 -33.42 -5.22 24.07
C ARG A 836 -32.80 -6.60 23.87
N ASN A 837 -32.30 -7.19 24.96
CA ASN A 837 -31.71 -8.53 25.02
C ASN A 837 -30.67 -8.79 23.91
N VAL A 838 -29.80 -7.82 23.67
CA VAL A 838 -28.86 -7.83 22.55
C VAL A 838 -27.76 -8.85 22.79
N GLN A 839 -27.58 -9.73 21.81
CA GLN A 839 -26.55 -10.75 21.78
C GLN A 839 -25.68 -10.54 20.54
N LEU A 840 -24.37 -10.55 20.72
CA LEU A 840 -23.41 -10.30 19.64
C LEU A 840 -22.29 -11.33 19.68
N ARG A 841 -21.93 -11.86 18.51
CA ARG A 841 -20.67 -12.57 18.27
C ARG A 841 -20.04 -11.99 17.00
N TYR A 842 -18.72 -11.91 16.97
CA TYR A 842 -18.02 -11.40 15.78
C TYR A 842 -18.11 -12.36 14.60
N ARG A 843 -18.15 -13.68 14.85
CA ARG A 843 -18.27 -14.72 13.81
C ARG A 843 -19.11 -15.90 14.28
N GLU A 844 -19.69 -16.61 13.32
CA GLU A 844 -20.32 -17.90 13.59
C GLU A 844 -19.28 -18.89 14.16
N GLY A 845 -19.68 -19.65 15.18
CA GLY A 845 -18.78 -20.58 15.89
C GLY A 845 -17.99 -19.96 17.05
N LEU A 846 -17.88 -18.63 17.16
CA LEU A 846 -17.29 -17.96 18.33
C LEU A 846 -18.29 -17.80 19.49
N PRO A 847 -17.79 -17.69 20.75
CA PRO A 847 -18.63 -17.40 21.90
C PRO A 847 -19.27 -16.00 21.79
N LEU A 848 -20.39 -15.82 22.49
CA LEU A 848 -21.06 -14.53 22.60
C LEU A 848 -20.19 -13.55 23.39
N VAL A 849 -19.94 -12.38 22.78
CA VAL A 849 -19.24 -11.26 23.40
C VAL A 849 -20.22 -10.38 24.17
N LEU A 850 -21.41 -10.12 23.61
CA LEU A 850 -22.54 -9.53 24.33
C LEU A 850 -23.57 -10.61 24.63
N LYS A 851 -24.01 -10.71 25.90
CA LYS A 851 -24.84 -11.79 26.41
C LYS A 851 -26.18 -11.26 26.95
N GLY A 852 -27.03 -10.76 26.07
CA GLY A 852 -28.39 -10.34 26.45
C GLY A 852 -28.44 -8.94 27.06
N VAL A 853 -27.64 -8.02 26.54
CA VAL A 853 -27.54 -6.63 27.02
C VAL A 853 -28.87 -5.88 26.80
N SER A 854 -29.39 -5.26 27.86
CA SER A 854 -30.62 -4.45 27.81
C SER A 854 -30.48 -3.16 28.61
N PHE A 855 -30.69 -2.01 27.96
CA PHE A 855 -30.72 -0.69 28.60
C PHE A 855 -31.37 0.35 27.66
N THR A 856 -31.78 1.49 28.21
CA THR A 856 -32.43 2.56 27.46
C THR A 856 -31.75 3.89 27.74
N VAL A 857 -31.41 4.66 26.71
CA VAL A 857 -30.85 6.02 26.74
C VAL A 857 -31.92 7.00 26.26
N ARG A 858 -32.16 8.05 27.04
CA ARG A 858 -33.16 9.09 26.76
C ARG A 858 -32.63 10.08 25.71
N PRO A 859 -33.52 10.79 24.99
CA PRO A 859 -33.13 11.89 24.12
C PRO A 859 -32.26 12.93 24.82
N GLY A 860 -31.16 13.35 24.18
CA GLY A 860 -30.26 14.39 24.73
C GLY A 860 -29.44 13.94 25.95
N GLU A 861 -29.48 12.65 26.30
CA GLU A 861 -28.80 12.14 27.48
C GLU A 861 -27.37 11.71 27.17
N ARG A 862 -26.45 11.98 28.11
CA ARG A 862 -25.05 11.58 28.05
C ARG A 862 -24.82 10.35 28.91
N VAL A 863 -24.44 9.25 28.28
CA VAL A 863 -24.15 7.98 28.94
C VAL A 863 -22.68 7.61 28.76
N GLY A 864 -21.97 7.47 29.88
CA GLY A 864 -20.59 7.00 29.91
C GLY A 864 -20.55 5.49 30.09
N VAL A 865 -19.76 4.78 29.28
CA VAL A 865 -19.61 3.32 29.34
C VAL A 865 -18.24 2.99 29.94
N VAL A 866 -18.25 2.27 31.06
CA VAL A 866 -17.05 1.83 31.80
C VAL A 866 -17.01 0.33 31.96
N GLY A 867 -15.82 -0.21 32.22
CA GLY A 867 -15.60 -1.63 32.45
C GLY A 867 -14.18 -2.04 32.14
N ARG A 868 -13.77 -3.22 32.62
CA ARG A 868 -12.42 -3.75 32.38
C ARG A 868 -12.15 -3.96 30.88
N THR A 869 -10.87 -4.06 30.51
CA THR A 869 -10.49 -4.44 29.14
C THR A 869 -11.08 -5.81 28.80
N GLY A 870 -11.69 -5.94 27.62
CA GLY A 870 -12.39 -7.16 27.22
C GLY A 870 -13.82 -7.35 27.76
N ALA A 871 -14.37 -6.39 28.52
CA ALA A 871 -15.74 -6.47 29.03
C ALA A 871 -16.85 -6.33 27.96
N GLY A 872 -16.51 -5.99 26.71
CA GLY A 872 -17.45 -5.83 25.60
C GLY A 872 -17.87 -4.37 25.31
N LYS A 873 -17.11 -3.37 25.79
CA LYS A 873 -17.41 -1.94 25.61
C LYS A 873 -17.52 -1.54 24.14
N SER A 874 -16.43 -1.67 23.37
CA SER A 874 -16.41 -1.32 21.92
C SER A 874 -17.36 -2.20 21.11
N SER A 875 -17.66 -3.42 21.59
CA SER A 875 -18.66 -4.30 20.99
C SER A 875 -20.08 -3.70 21.02
N LEU A 876 -20.40 -2.82 21.97
CA LEU A 876 -21.67 -2.06 21.97
C LEU A 876 -21.76 -1.11 20.77
N LEU A 877 -20.67 -0.40 20.46
CA LEU A 877 -20.63 0.52 19.31
C LEU A 877 -20.66 -0.24 17.98
N VAL A 878 -19.96 -1.39 17.91
CA VAL A 878 -20.03 -2.33 16.78
C VAL A 878 -21.46 -2.81 16.54
N ALA A 879 -22.22 -3.11 17.61
CA ALA A 879 -23.62 -3.49 17.53
C ALA A 879 -24.51 -2.32 17.08
N LEU A 880 -24.32 -1.12 17.66
CA LEU A 880 -25.06 0.10 17.33
C LEU A 880 -24.88 0.53 15.86
N TRP A 881 -23.66 0.39 15.33
CA TRP A 881 -23.35 0.70 13.92
C TRP A 881 -23.67 -0.44 12.94
N ARG A 882 -24.16 -1.57 13.45
CA ARG A 882 -24.33 -2.83 12.71
C ARG A 882 -23.09 -3.19 11.89
N MET A 883 -21.89 -3.16 12.48
CA MET A 883 -20.69 -3.68 11.80
C MET A 883 -20.62 -5.21 11.85
N ALA A 884 -21.25 -5.82 12.85
CA ALA A 884 -21.42 -7.25 12.97
C ALA A 884 -22.92 -7.57 13.19
N PRO A 885 -23.44 -8.67 12.60
CA PRO A 885 -24.83 -9.04 12.77
C PRO A 885 -25.12 -9.44 14.22
N LEU A 886 -26.30 -9.05 14.72
CA LEU A 886 -26.76 -9.48 16.03
C LEU A 886 -27.10 -10.97 16.00
N ALA A 887 -26.65 -11.71 17.02
CA ALA A 887 -27.01 -13.12 17.21
C ALA A 887 -28.42 -13.29 17.80
N GLY A 888 -28.93 -12.25 18.46
CA GLY A 888 -30.25 -12.21 19.08
C GLY A 888 -30.54 -10.84 19.68
N GLY A 889 -31.81 -10.57 19.96
CA GLY A 889 -32.27 -9.26 20.43
C GLY A 889 -32.41 -8.22 19.31
N GLN A 890 -32.68 -6.98 19.69
CA GLN A 890 -32.86 -5.86 18.76
C GLN A 890 -32.41 -4.53 19.40
N ILE A 891 -32.03 -3.58 18.56
CA ILE A 891 -31.66 -2.21 18.97
C ILE A 891 -32.63 -1.25 18.29
N LEU A 892 -33.28 -0.39 19.07
CA LEU A 892 -34.25 0.57 18.59
C LEU A 892 -33.66 1.99 18.71
N ILE A 893 -33.85 2.82 17.70
CA ILE A 893 -33.60 4.27 17.77
C ILE A 893 -34.91 4.99 17.42
N ASP A 894 -35.38 5.85 18.33
CA ASP A 894 -36.71 6.49 18.27
C ASP A 894 -37.84 5.46 18.04
N GLY A 895 -37.74 4.30 18.71
CA GLY A 895 -38.72 3.22 18.64
C GLY A 895 -38.68 2.39 17.34
N ARG A 896 -37.78 2.69 16.40
CA ARG A 896 -37.61 1.94 15.15
C ARG A 896 -36.42 1.00 15.23
N ASP A 897 -36.61 -0.26 14.82
CA ASP A 897 -35.53 -1.27 14.83
C ASP A 897 -34.50 -0.93 13.76
N ILE A 898 -33.24 -0.78 14.19
CA ILE A 898 -32.14 -0.52 13.27
C ILE A 898 -31.88 -1.70 12.35
N GLY A 899 -32.28 -2.93 12.73
CA GLY A 899 -32.18 -4.13 11.88
C GLY A 899 -33.06 -4.06 10.63
N ALA A 900 -34.13 -3.27 10.67
CA ALA A 900 -35.08 -3.09 9.57
C ALA A 900 -34.75 -1.89 8.65
N LEU A 901 -33.58 -1.25 8.84
CA LEU A 901 -33.11 -0.12 8.03
C LEU A 901 -32.01 -0.52 7.05
N GLY A 902 -31.91 0.21 5.94
CA GLY A 902 -30.73 0.16 5.07
C GLY A 902 -29.47 0.63 5.81
N PHE A 903 -28.32 0.02 5.50
CA PHE A 903 -27.05 0.37 6.17
C PHE A 903 -26.62 1.82 5.89
N GLU A 904 -26.84 2.32 4.68
CA GLU A 904 -26.48 3.69 4.31
C GLU A 904 -27.38 4.70 5.04
N THR A 905 -28.67 4.40 5.16
CA THR A 905 -29.65 5.18 5.91
C THR A 905 -29.26 5.31 7.39
N LEU A 906 -28.93 4.19 8.04
CA LEU A 906 -28.46 4.19 9.43
C LEU A 906 -27.16 4.98 9.57
N ARG A 907 -26.09 4.57 8.87
CA ARG A 907 -24.73 5.08 9.05
C ARG A 907 -24.55 6.54 8.62
N ARG A 908 -25.42 7.08 7.77
CA ARG A 908 -25.44 8.52 7.46
C ARG A 908 -26.00 9.37 8.61
N ARG A 909 -26.86 8.81 9.44
CA ARG A 909 -27.66 9.57 10.44
C ARG A 909 -27.17 9.44 11.88
N ILE A 910 -26.35 8.43 12.16
CA ILE A 910 -25.59 8.30 13.39
C ILE A 910 -24.12 8.66 13.14
N CYS A 911 -23.40 9.18 14.12
CA CYS A 911 -21.97 9.47 14.01
C CYS A 911 -21.17 8.68 15.04
N ILE A 912 -20.06 8.07 14.61
CA ILE A 912 -19.08 7.45 15.48
C ILE A 912 -17.75 8.16 15.30
N VAL A 913 -17.10 8.48 16.42
CA VAL A 913 -15.69 8.84 16.47
C VAL A 913 -14.93 7.62 16.97
N PRO A 914 -14.13 6.96 16.12
CA PRO A 914 -13.37 5.76 16.50
C PRO A 914 -12.20 6.11 17.43
N GLN A 915 -11.67 5.08 18.08
CA GLN A 915 -10.44 5.15 18.90
C GLN A 915 -9.23 5.58 18.05
N ASP A 916 -9.04 4.91 16.90
CA ASP A 916 -8.00 5.24 15.93
C ASP A 916 -8.57 6.04 14.76
N SER A 917 -8.23 7.33 14.70
CA SER A 917 -8.60 8.20 13.57
C SER A 917 -7.66 8.02 12.38
N VAL A 918 -8.21 7.50 11.28
CA VAL A 918 -7.50 7.34 10.00
C VAL A 918 -7.60 8.62 9.16
N ILE A 919 -6.47 9.01 8.57
CA ILE A 919 -6.35 10.13 7.62
C ILE A 919 -5.99 9.57 6.26
N PHE A 920 -6.77 9.92 5.23
CA PHE A 920 -6.49 9.54 3.85
C PHE A 920 -5.45 10.49 3.23
N ASP A 921 -4.62 9.97 2.32
CA ASP A 921 -3.63 10.75 1.55
C ASP A 921 -4.33 11.68 0.54
N HIS A 922 -4.89 12.77 1.05
CA HIS A 922 -5.66 13.78 0.33
C HIS A 922 -5.66 15.10 1.12
N SER A 923 -6.28 16.15 0.60
CA SER A 923 -6.48 17.41 1.34
C SER A 923 -7.21 17.25 2.69
N LEU A 924 -6.95 18.17 3.62
CA LEU A 924 -7.68 18.25 4.90
C LEU A 924 -9.19 18.38 4.67
N ARG A 925 -9.59 19.16 3.67
CA ARG A 925 -10.96 19.30 3.17
C ARG A 925 -11.63 17.95 2.91
N PHE A 926 -10.99 17.09 2.13
CA PHE A 926 -11.53 15.77 1.81
C PHE A 926 -11.61 14.88 3.04
N ASN A 927 -10.63 15.00 3.94
CA ASN A 927 -10.65 14.25 5.19
C ASN A 927 -11.78 14.71 6.13
N VAL A 928 -12.13 15.99 6.16
CA VAL A 928 -13.22 16.53 6.99
C VAL A 928 -14.59 16.22 6.38
N ASP A 929 -14.76 16.44 5.07
CA ASP A 929 -15.99 16.11 4.33
C ASP A 929 -15.68 15.51 2.94
N PRO A 930 -15.63 14.18 2.82
CA PRO A 930 -15.45 13.51 1.54
C PRO A 930 -16.63 13.70 0.57
N THR A 931 -17.81 14.08 1.08
CA THR A 931 -19.04 14.18 0.27
C THR A 931 -19.22 15.55 -0.38
N GLY A 932 -18.47 16.55 0.06
CA GLY A 932 -18.55 17.93 -0.46
C GLY A 932 -19.89 18.61 -0.21
N ARG A 933 -20.58 18.25 0.88
CA ARG A 933 -21.86 18.83 1.30
C ARG A 933 -21.66 20.10 2.14
N ALA A 934 -20.61 20.15 2.95
CA ALA A 934 -20.31 21.26 3.81
C ALA A 934 -19.56 22.37 3.05
N THR A 935 -19.91 23.61 3.36
CA THR A 935 -19.21 24.80 2.86
C THR A 935 -17.87 24.99 3.55
N ASP A 936 -16.95 25.72 2.91
CA ASP A 936 -15.66 26.10 3.51
C ASP A 936 -15.83 26.84 4.82
N ALA A 937 -16.89 27.66 4.94
CA ALA A 937 -17.22 28.37 6.16
C ALA A 937 -17.58 27.40 7.30
N GLU A 938 -18.41 26.39 7.04
CA GLU A 938 -18.79 25.37 8.01
C GLU A 938 -17.61 24.49 8.42
N MET A 939 -16.78 24.07 7.47
CA MET A 939 -15.57 23.29 7.77
C MET A 939 -14.57 24.10 8.60
N ASN A 940 -14.31 25.36 8.23
CA ASN A 940 -13.43 26.23 9.01
C ASN A 940 -14.01 26.53 10.39
N ALA A 941 -15.33 26.70 10.52
CA ALA A 941 -15.98 26.85 11.81
C ALA A 941 -15.81 25.59 12.68
N ALA A 942 -15.97 24.40 12.12
CA ALA A 942 -15.74 23.14 12.83
C ALA A 942 -14.28 22.99 13.27
N LEU A 943 -13.32 23.32 12.39
CA LEU A 943 -11.89 23.28 12.70
C LEU A 943 -11.48 24.31 13.78
N ARG A 944 -12.12 25.49 13.79
CA ARG A 944 -11.97 26.49 14.87
C ARG A 944 -12.52 25.98 16.19
N GLN A 945 -13.71 25.36 16.18
CA GLN A 945 -14.32 24.82 17.40
C GLN A 945 -13.45 23.76 18.09
N VAL A 946 -12.69 22.97 17.32
CA VAL A 946 -11.76 21.97 17.87
C VAL A 946 -10.33 22.52 18.07
N GLY A 947 -10.10 23.82 17.91
CA GLY A 947 -8.81 24.46 18.17
C GLY A 947 -7.70 24.15 17.15
N LEU A 948 -8.05 23.67 15.95
CA LEU A 948 -7.07 23.43 14.88
C LEU A 948 -6.77 24.70 14.07
N ILE A 949 -7.67 25.69 14.04
CA ILE A 949 -7.44 26.98 13.37
C ILE A 949 -7.70 28.10 14.40
N VAL A 950 -6.79 29.09 14.45
CA VAL A 950 -6.91 30.29 15.30
C VAL A 950 -7.35 31.48 14.43
N ASP A 951 -8.14 32.41 14.99
CA ASP A 951 -8.54 33.64 14.30
C ASP A 951 -7.39 34.67 14.27
N ASP A 952 -7.24 35.39 13.15
CA ASP A 952 -6.24 36.47 13.01
C ASP A 952 -6.61 37.73 13.81
N ASP A 953 -7.79 37.80 14.43
CA ASP A 953 -8.38 39.04 14.97
C ASP A 953 -8.09 39.30 16.47
N ASP A 954 -7.44 38.37 17.18
CA ASP A 954 -7.14 38.50 18.63
C ASP A 954 -5.83 39.27 18.95
N GLU A 955 -5.19 39.93 17.96
CA GLU A 955 -4.04 40.81 18.22
C GLU A 955 -4.41 42.24 18.69
N ASN A 956 -5.70 42.55 18.86
CA ASN A 956 -6.16 43.94 19.03
C ASN A 956 -6.89 44.30 20.34
N ASP A 957 -6.83 43.48 21.39
CA ASP A 957 -7.36 43.90 22.70
C ASP A 957 -6.48 43.45 23.87
N ASP A 958 -5.51 44.29 24.23
CA ASP A 958 -5.38 44.79 25.61
C ASP A 958 -4.25 45.82 25.71
N GLY A 959 -4.64 47.04 26.05
CA GLY A 959 -3.76 48.18 26.18
C GLY A 959 -2.97 48.20 27.49
N ALA A 960 -1.63 48.22 27.38
CA ALA A 960 -0.76 48.87 28.37
C ALA A 960 0.62 49.24 27.80
N LYS A 961 0.76 50.53 27.44
CA LYS A 961 1.97 51.39 27.50
C LYS A 961 3.16 51.13 26.54
N THR A 962 3.14 51.90 25.42
CA THR A 962 4.09 52.98 24.99
C THR A 962 5.62 52.75 24.96
N PRO A 963 6.40 53.57 24.21
CA PRO A 963 6.43 53.80 22.75
C PRO A 963 7.90 53.79 22.23
N VAL A 964 8.21 53.72 20.93
CA VAL A 964 9.31 54.53 20.33
C VAL A 964 9.07 54.65 18.82
N GLU A 965 9.15 55.89 18.38
CA GLU A 965 8.93 56.45 17.05
C GLU A 965 9.89 55.94 15.96
N VAL A 966 9.36 55.92 14.74
CA VAL A 966 10.11 55.84 13.48
C VAL A 966 10.39 57.27 13.02
N ALA A 967 11.67 57.62 12.84
CA ALA A 967 12.08 58.82 12.12
C ALA A 967 12.89 58.44 10.87
N GLU A 968 12.37 58.83 9.71
CA GLU A 968 13.04 58.78 8.41
C GLU A 968 14.18 59.81 8.32
N VAL A 969 15.32 59.43 7.74
CA VAL A 969 16.21 60.37 7.04
C VAL A 969 16.74 59.73 5.75
N ARG A 970 16.49 60.43 4.63
CA ARG A 970 17.07 60.24 3.29
C ARG A 970 18.51 60.76 3.27
N ALA A 971 19.44 60.02 2.66
CA ALA A 971 20.58 60.60 1.93
C ALA A 971 21.08 59.63 0.85
N GLU A 972 21.36 60.20 -0.32
CA GLU A 972 21.80 59.57 -1.56
C GLU A 972 23.28 59.16 -1.51
N GLY A 973 23.69 58.21 -2.38
CA GLY A 973 25.05 58.19 -2.93
C GLY A 973 25.83 56.88 -2.82
N GLU A 974 25.94 56.23 -3.97
CA GLU A 974 27.05 55.37 -4.42
C GLU A 974 27.22 53.90 -3.94
N LYS A 975 27.59 53.12 -4.95
CA LYS A 975 27.70 51.65 -5.02
C LYS A 975 29.02 51.20 -4.40
N VAL A 976 29.01 50.11 -3.63
CA VAL A 976 29.87 48.91 -3.81
C VAL A 976 29.22 47.78 -3.00
N ALA A 977 29.24 46.58 -3.59
CA ALA A 977 28.77 45.34 -3.02
C ALA A 977 29.77 44.77 -2.00
N GLU A 978 29.29 44.36 -0.82
CA GLU A 978 29.75 43.15 -0.14
C GLU A 978 28.78 42.74 0.98
N SER A 979 28.71 41.42 1.17
CA SER A 979 28.33 40.67 2.38
C SER A 979 27.96 41.42 3.67
N GLY A 980 26.85 41.01 4.31
CA GLY A 980 26.53 41.36 5.70
C GLY A 980 25.02 41.29 5.97
N VAL A 981 24.50 40.14 6.36
CA VAL A 981 23.93 39.87 7.72
C VAL A 981 22.83 40.84 8.15
N ALA A 982 21.60 40.33 8.25
CA ALA A 982 20.68 40.62 9.36
C ALA A 982 19.59 39.55 9.42
N THR A 983 19.78 38.61 10.34
CA THR A 983 18.73 37.71 10.86
C THR A 983 17.59 38.52 11.44
N PRO A 984 16.31 38.26 11.09
CA PRO A 984 15.20 38.70 11.93
C PRO A 984 15.26 37.91 13.23
N LYS A 985 15.36 38.61 14.37
CA LYS A 985 14.98 38.04 15.66
C LYS A 985 13.45 37.91 15.65
N GLU A 986 12.94 36.72 15.39
CA GLU A 986 11.54 36.39 15.64
C GLU A 986 11.48 35.19 16.58
N GLY A 987 11.41 35.52 17.87
CA GLY A 987 10.93 34.64 18.93
C GLY A 987 9.48 35.01 19.29
N ALA A 988 8.60 35.06 18.28
CA ALA A 988 7.16 35.20 18.46
C ALA A 988 6.48 33.88 18.11
N LYS A 989 5.55 33.45 18.97
CA LYS A 989 4.82 32.17 18.92
C LYS A 989 4.31 31.88 17.50
N GLN A 990 4.75 30.76 16.92
CA GLN A 990 4.26 30.27 15.63
C GLN A 990 2.77 29.89 15.76
N ALA A 991 1.87 30.73 15.24
CA ALA A 991 0.46 30.41 15.13
C ALA A 991 0.27 29.16 14.23
N ARG A 992 -0.33 28.11 14.77
CA ARG A 992 -0.63 26.83 14.09
C ARG A 992 -1.69 27.07 13.00
N ARG A 993 -1.29 27.30 11.76
CA ARG A 993 -2.24 27.60 10.65
C ARG A 993 -2.41 26.40 9.72
N PHE A 994 -3.34 25.50 10.05
CA PHE A 994 -3.81 24.47 9.12
C PHE A 994 -4.75 25.09 8.08
N THR A 995 -4.62 24.72 6.81
CA THR A 995 -5.50 25.16 5.73
C THR A 995 -6.23 23.98 5.12
N LEU A 996 -7.45 24.20 4.61
CA LEU A 996 -8.31 23.15 4.06
C LEU A 996 -7.65 22.39 2.89
N ASP A 997 -6.83 23.05 2.09
CA ASP A 997 -6.21 22.46 0.90
C ASP A 997 -4.80 21.87 1.16
N MET A 998 -4.38 21.84 2.43
CA MET A 998 -3.13 21.20 2.83
C MET A 998 -3.16 19.69 2.50
N PRO A 999 -2.16 19.14 1.80
CA PRO A 999 -2.06 17.70 1.59
C PRO A 999 -1.81 17.02 2.94
N CYS A 1000 -2.69 16.11 3.31
CA CYS A 1000 -2.56 15.30 4.51
C CYS A 1000 -1.93 13.96 4.15
N ARG A 1001 -0.95 13.54 4.96
CA ARG A 1001 -0.50 12.15 5.04
C ARG A 1001 -0.71 11.65 6.46
N GLU A 1002 -0.70 10.34 6.65
CA GLU A 1002 -0.89 9.73 7.97
C GLU A 1002 0.13 10.27 8.99
N ASP A 1003 1.39 10.45 8.56
CA ASP A 1003 2.49 10.99 9.39
C ASP A 1003 2.44 12.52 9.58
N SER A 1004 1.49 13.22 8.95
CA SER A 1004 1.43 14.69 9.01
C SER A 1004 0.84 15.24 10.30
N PHE A 1005 0.17 14.40 11.10
CA PHE A 1005 -0.56 14.82 12.29
C PHE A 1005 -0.20 13.96 13.50
N SER A 1006 -0.11 14.59 14.67
CA SER A 1006 0.00 13.85 15.93
C SER A 1006 -1.28 13.03 16.21
N ALA A 1007 -1.21 12.05 17.10
CA ALA A 1007 -2.38 11.26 17.50
C ALA A 1007 -3.55 12.14 18.01
N GLY A 1008 -3.26 13.11 18.88
CA GLY A 1008 -4.25 14.08 19.35
C GLY A 1008 -4.86 14.93 18.22
N GLN A 1009 -4.05 15.40 17.27
CA GLN A 1009 -4.55 16.15 16.10
C GLN A 1009 -5.46 15.31 15.21
N ARG A 1010 -5.11 14.04 14.97
CA ARG A 1010 -5.98 13.11 14.21
C ARG A 1010 -7.32 12.92 14.91
N GLN A 1011 -7.34 12.93 16.23
CA GLN A 1011 -8.56 12.83 17.03
C GLN A 1011 -9.41 14.10 16.97
N LEU A 1012 -8.79 15.28 17.02
CA LEU A 1012 -9.49 16.56 16.80
C LEU A 1012 -10.08 16.66 15.38
N ILE A 1013 -9.38 16.15 14.37
CA ILE A 1013 -9.92 16.05 13.01
C ILE A 1013 -11.12 15.10 12.97
N ALA A 1014 -11.08 13.97 13.68
CA ALA A 1014 -12.23 13.07 13.80
C ALA A 1014 -13.43 13.73 14.48
N LEU A 1015 -13.17 14.54 15.51
CA LEU A 1015 -14.22 15.35 16.13
C LEU A 1015 -14.76 16.41 15.16
N ALA A 1016 -13.90 17.08 14.38
CA ALA A 1016 -14.34 18.02 13.35
C ALA A 1016 -15.24 17.35 12.30
N ARG A 1017 -14.94 16.11 11.88
CA ARG A 1017 -15.82 15.30 11.01
C ARG A 1017 -17.20 15.11 11.65
N ALA A 1018 -17.26 14.81 12.94
CA ALA A 1018 -18.51 14.63 13.67
C ALA A 1018 -19.32 15.93 13.79
N ILE A 1019 -18.64 17.07 14.00
CA ILE A 1019 -19.27 18.40 14.04
C ILE A 1019 -19.92 18.72 12.70
N VAL A 1020 -19.18 18.56 11.60
CA VAL A 1020 -19.67 18.85 10.24
C VAL A 1020 -20.86 17.95 9.89
N LYS A 1021 -20.83 16.68 10.30
CA LYS A 1021 -21.92 15.73 10.04
C LYS A 1021 -23.22 16.08 10.80
N ASN A 1022 -23.10 16.76 11.95
CA ASN A 1022 -24.22 17.31 12.71
C ASN A 1022 -25.37 16.32 13.03
N THR A 1023 -25.06 15.14 13.58
CA THR A 1023 -26.06 14.11 13.92
C THR A 1023 -26.64 14.25 15.34
N LYS A 1024 -27.88 13.78 15.55
CA LYS A 1024 -28.55 13.76 16.87
C LYS A 1024 -28.03 12.68 17.82
N VAL A 1025 -27.52 11.58 17.27
CA VAL A 1025 -26.89 10.50 18.02
C VAL A 1025 -25.39 10.49 17.71
N LEU A 1026 -24.59 10.57 18.77
CA LEU A 1026 -23.13 10.54 18.70
C LEU A 1026 -22.59 9.43 19.61
N ALA A 1027 -21.67 8.65 19.08
CA ALA A 1027 -20.94 7.64 19.82
C ALA A 1027 -19.43 7.93 19.76
N LEU A 1028 -18.78 7.95 20.92
CA LEU A 1028 -17.35 8.21 21.04
C LEU A 1028 -16.68 6.96 21.60
N ASP A 1029 -15.72 6.40 20.86
CA ASP A 1029 -14.93 5.25 21.31
C ASP A 1029 -13.56 5.76 21.76
N GLU A 1030 -13.35 5.88 23.08
CA GLU A 1030 -12.08 6.27 23.68
C GLU A 1030 -11.42 7.51 23.06
N ALA A 1031 -12.23 8.53 22.72
CA ALA A 1031 -11.79 9.69 21.98
C ALA A 1031 -10.71 10.55 22.68
N THR A 1032 -10.30 10.17 23.89
CA THR A 1032 -9.36 10.90 24.74
C THR A 1032 -8.15 10.06 25.16
N SER A 1033 -8.11 8.77 24.80
CA SER A 1033 -7.03 7.83 25.18
C SER A 1033 -5.68 8.21 24.59
N SER A 1034 -5.69 8.72 23.36
CA SER A 1034 -4.51 9.08 22.57
C SER A 1034 -4.33 10.59 22.40
N ALA A 1035 -5.17 11.38 23.06
CA ALA A 1035 -5.17 12.83 23.02
C ALA A 1035 -4.28 13.40 24.14
N ASP A 1036 -3.54 14.47 23.84
CA ASP A 1036 -2.89 15.25 24.89
C ASP A 1036 -3.93 15.97 25.76
N VAL A 1037 -3.52 16.47 26.93
CA VAL A 1037 -4.43 17.12 27.89
C VAL A 1037 -5.15 18.33 27.27
N GLU A 1038 -4.47 19.07 26.38
CA GLU A 1038 -5.06 20.21 25.65
C GLU A 1038 -6.16 19.77 24.68
N SER A 1039 -5.92 18.73 23.88
CA SER A 1039 -6.91 18.15 22.97
C SER A 1039 -8.05 17.50 23.74
N ASP A 1040 -7.77 16.77 24.82
CA ASP A 1040 -8.79 16.17 25.69
C ASP A 1040 -9.69 17.26 26.29
N ALA A 1041 -9.11 18.31 26.87
CA ALA A 1041 -9.86 19.45 27.40
C ALA A 1041 -10.73 20.12 26.31
N THR A 1042 -10.26 20.16 25.07
CA THR A 1042 -11.03 20.70 23.94
C THR A 1042 -12.20 19.79 23.57
N ILE A 1043 -11.99 18.47 23.54
CA ILE A 1043 -13.03 17.48 23.32
C ILE A 1043 -14.08 17.55 24.44
N GLN A 1044 -13.66 17.59 25.72
CA GLN A 1044 -14.58 17.70 26.86
C GLN A 1044 -15.38 19.00 26.85
N ARG A 1045 -14.73 20.14 26.55
CA ARG A 1045 -15.42 21.44 26.40
C ARG A 1045 -16.48 21.38 25.29
N TRP A 1046 -16.15 20.74 24.17
CA TRP A 1046 -17.10 20.57 23.07
C TRP A 1046 -18.29 19.70 23.48
N ILE A 1047 -18.05 18.57 24.14
CA ILE A 1047 -19.09 17.67 24.67
C ILE A 1047 -20.01 18.42 25.65
N ALA A 1048 -19.43 19.20 26.56
CA ALA A 1048 -20.19 19.95 27.55
C ALA A 1048 -21.07 21.06 26.93
N LYS A 1049 -20.63 21.66 25.82
CA LYS A 1049 -21.36 22.73 25.13
C LYS A 1049 -22.54 22.23 24.28
N HIS A 1050 -22.50 20.97 23.84
CA HIS A 1050 -23.50 20.39 22.92
C HIS A 1050 -24.39 19.35 23.61
N MET A 1051 -25.14 19.80 24.62
CA MET A 1051 -26.08 18.96 25.40
C MET A 1051 -27.38 18.62 24.66
N ASP A 1052 -27.58 19.09 23.43
CA ASP A 1052 -28.78 18.87 22.62
C ASP A 1052 -28.80 17.50 21.89
N ARG A 1053 -27.79 16.66 22.15
CA ARG A 1053 -27.53 15.41 21.42
C ARG A 1053 -27.43 14.23 22.37
N THR A 1054 -27.94 13.08 21.95
CA THR A 1054 -27.75 11.83 22.69
C THR A 1054 -26.32 11.33 22.49
N LEU A 1055 -25.60 11.14 23.59
CA LEU A 1055 -24.18 10.79 23.58
C LEU A 1055 -23.94 9.44 24.28
N LEU A 1056 -23.29 8.52 23.59
CA LEU A 1056 -22.77 7.28 24.17
C LEU A 1056 -21.23 7.29 24.09
N CYS A 1057 -20.55 7.47 25.22
CA CYS A 1057 -19.09 7.61 25.26
C CYS A 1057 -18.45 6.44 26.00
N ILE A 1058 -17.57 5.70 25.33
CA ILE A 1058 -16.65 4.78 25.99
C ILE A 1058 -15.45 5.59 26.44
N ALA A 1059 -15.20 5.62 27.75
CA ALA A 1059 -14.08 6.34 28.31
C ALA A 1059 -13.36 5.49 29.36
N HIS A 1060 -12.03 5.65 29.40
CA HIS A 1060 -11.16 5.01 30.38
C HIS A 1060 -10.79 5.94 31.55
N ARG A 1061 -11.03 7.25 31.40
CA ARG A 1061 -10.82 8.26 32.45
C ARG A 1061 -12.12 8.45 33.23
N LEU A 1062 -12.15 8.03 34.48
CA LEU A 1062 -13.36 8.15 35.33
C LEU A 1062 -13.76 9.61 35.58
N ASN A 1063 -12.78 10.54 35.67
CA ASN A 1063 -13.02 11.97 35.84
C ASN A 1063 -13.94 12.57 34.77
N THR A 1064 -13.84 12.11 33.52
CA THR A 1064 -14.67 12.62 32.43
C THR A 1064 -16.09 12.07 32.52
N ILE A 1065 -16.26 10.85 33.04
CA ILE A 1065 -17.53 10.13 33.13
C ILE A 1065 -18.37 10.59 34.32
N CYS A 1066 -17.74 11.09 35.40
CA CYS A 1066 -18.44 11.62 36.56
C CYS A 1066 -19.38 12.81 36.24
N PHE A 1067 -19.11 13.52 35.14
CA PHE A 1067 -19.96 14.59 34.62
C PHE A 1067 -21.23 14.09 33.90
N TYR A 1068 -21.27 12.84 33.47
CA TYR A 1068 -22.34 12.33 32.60
C TYR A 1068 -23.64 12.14 33.38
N ASP A 1069 -24.76 12.10 32.64
CA ASP A 1069 -26.09 11.97 33.24
C ASP A 1069 -26.24 10.57 33.88
N ARG A 1070 -25.75 9.53 33.20
CA ARG A 1070 -25.69 8.16 33.70
C ARG A 1070 -24.42 7.42 33.27
N VAL A 1071 -24.08 6.39 34.02
CA VAL A 1071 -22.94 5.50 33.75
C VAL A 1071 -23.42 4.08 33.58
N LEU A 1072 -22.98 3.44 32.49
CA LEU A 1072 -23.21 2.05 32.15
C LEU A 1072 -21.94 1.24 32.46
N VAL A 1073 -22.02 0.34 33.44
CA VAL A 1073 -20.92 -0.54 33.81
C VAL A 1073 -21.07 -1.88 33.11
N MET A 1074 -20.10 -2.23 32.27
CA MET A 1074 -20.01 -3.51 31.56
C MET A 1074 -19.09 -4.48 32.32
N ASP A 1075 -19.55 -5.72 32.51
CA ASP A 1075 -18.72 -6.82 33.00
C ASP A 1075 -19.02 -8.12 32.23
N LYS A 1076 -17.97 -8.81 31.77
CA LYS A 1076 -18.04 -10.12 31.05
C LYS A 1076 -19.10 -10.23 29.94
N GLY A 1077 -19.41 -9.13 29.26
CA GLY A 1077 -20.38 -9.07 28.16
C GLY A 1077 -21.82 -8.77 28.57
N GLU A 1078 -22.05 -8.41 29.84
CA GLU A 1078 -23.35 -8.07 30.42
C GLU A 1078 -23.33 -6.67 31.04
N VAL A 1079 -24.50 -6.06 31.21
CA VAL A 1079 -24.65 -4.80 31.92
C VAL A 1079 -24.76 -5.11 33.41
N ALA A 1080 -23.74 -4.76 34.17
CA ALA A 1080 -23.73 -4.97 35.61
C ALA A 1080 -24.51 -3.88 36.35
N GLU A 1081 -24.31 -2.62 35.96
CA GLU A 1081 -24.91 -1.46 36.63
C GLU A 1081 -25.26 -0.37 35.63
N PHE A 1082 -26.35 0.36 35.88
CA PHE A 1082 -26.76 1.48 35.05
C PHE A 1082 -27.57 2.50 35.85
N ASP A 1083 -26.94 3.61 36.26
CA ASP A 1083 -27.58 4.67 37.04
C ASP A 1083 -26.76 5.97 36.99
N ALA A 1084 -27.22 7.02 37.69
CA ALA A 1084 -26.45 8.25 37.85
C ALA A 1084 -25.15 8.00 38.66
N PRO A 1085 -24.03 8.67 38.34
CA PRO A 1085 -22.73 8.47 39.00
C PRO A 1085 -22.79 8.48 40.53
N LEU A 1086 -23.50 9.46 41.13
CA LEU A 1086 -23.64 9.58 42.58
C LEU A 1086 -24.42 8.41 43.19
N THR A 1087 -25.48 7.95 42.52
CA THR A 1087 -26.27 6.79 42.95
C THR A 1087 -25.45 5.51 42.91
N LEU A 1088 -24.60 5.35 41.90
CA LEU A 1088 -23.70 4.19 41.79
C LEU A 1088 -22.61 4.25 42.86
N PHE A 1089 -22.01 5.42 43.10
CA PHE A 1089 -20.99 5.61 44.13
C PHE A 1089 -21.53 5.33 45.55
N ASP A 1090 -22.76 5.78 45.84
CA ASP A 1090 -23.39 5.60 47.15
C ASP A 1090 -23.80 4.14 47.43
N ARG A 1091 -23.82 3.26 46.41
CA ARG A 1091 -24.09 1.82 46.59
C ARG A 1091 -22.85 1.10 47.16
N PRO A 1092 -22.96 0.41 48.30
CA PRO A 1092 -21.81 -0.19 48.97
C PRO A 1092 -21.13 -1.34 48.19
N ASN A 1093 -21.87 -2.06 47.34
CA ASN A 1093 -21.34 -3.17 46.53
C ASN A 1093 -21.20 -2.80 45.03
N SER A 1094 -21.04 -1.52 44.70
CA SER A 1094 -20.96 -1.09 43.29
C SER A 1094 -19.58 -1.34 42.68
N ILE A 1095 -19.56 -1.91 41.47
CA ILE A 1095 -18.35 -2.03 40.65
C ILE A 1095 -17.85 -0.63 40.28
N PHE A 1096 -18.74 0.31 39.95
CA PHE A 1096 -18.37 1.70 39.70
C PHE A 1096 -17.68 2.34 40.91
N ARG A 1097 -18.20 2.13 42.13
CA ARG A 1097 -17.55 2.60 43.35
C ARG A 1097 -16.15 2.01 43.50
N SER A 1098 -15.97 0.71 43.29
CA SER A 1098 -14.63 0.09 43.36
C SER A 1098 -13.65 0.67 42.34
N MET A 1099 -14.14 1.06 41.15
CA MET A 1099 -13.33 1.75 40.14
C MET A 1099 -12.99 3.19 40.56
N CYS A 1100 -13.94 3.93 41.15
CA CYS A 1100 -13.68 5.27 41.71
C CYS A 1100 -12.72 5.23 42.90
N ASP A 1101 -12.85 4.25 43.79
CA ASP A 1101 -11.97 4.04 44.94
C ASP A 1101 -10.54 3.74 44.46
N ALA A 1102 -10.39 2.89 43.44
CA ALA A 1102 -9.09 2.61 42.80
C ALA A 1102 -8.48 3.88 42.15
N ALA A 1103 -9.30 4.72 41.53
CA ALA A 1103 -8.88 5.99 40.92
C ALA A 1103 -8.84 7.17 41.91
N LYS A 1104 -9.12 6.94 43.19
CA LYS A 1104 -9.16 7.92 44.28
C LYS A 1104 -10.10 9.11 44.08
N ILE A 1105 -11.20 8.88 43.38
CA ILE A 1105 -12.25 9.86 43.18
C ILE A 1105 -13.19 9.78 44.37
N THR A 1106 -13.20 10.81 45.20
CA THR A 1106 -14.10 10.89 46.35
C THR A 1106 -15.49 11.34 45.93
N ARG A 1107 -16.47 11.11 46.80
CA ARG A 1107 -17.84 11.62 46.62
C ARG A 1107 -17.88 13.14 46.42
N GLU A 1108 -17.00 13.87 47.13
CA GLU A 1108 -16.89 15.33 47.06
C GLU A 1108 -16.39 15.77 45.68
N ASP A 1109 -15.46 15.03 45.08
CA ASP A 1109 -14.93 15.29 43.74
C ASP A 1109 -16.01 15.11 42.68
N ILE A 1110 -16.83 14.06 42.78
CA ILE A 1110 -17.96 13.84 41.85
C ILE A 1110 -18.96 15.01 41.92
N ILE A 1111 -19.23 15.52 43.12
CA ILE A 1111 -20.12 16.68 43.31
C ILE A 1111 -19.47 17.94 42.73
N ALA A 1112 -18.18 18.15 42.98
CA ALA A 1112 -17.45 19.31 42.47
C ALA A 1112 -17.39 19.32 40.94
N ILE A 1113 -17.07 18.19 40.31
CA ILE A 1113 -17.03 18.02 38.85
C ILE A 1113 -18.40 18.32 38.22
N ARG A 1114 -19.50 17.83 38.82
CA ARG A 1114 -20.86 18.09 38.34
C ARG A 1114 -21.29 19.55 38.54
N ALA A 1115 -21.03 20.12 39.71
CA ALA A 1115 -21.39 21.50 40.03
C ALA A 1115 -20.60 22.53 39.20
N ALA A 1116 -19.33 22.25 38.91
CA ALA A 1116 -18.49 23.08 38.05
C ALA A 1116 -19.00 23.12 36.61
N ALA A 1117 -19.44 21.97 36.10
CA ALA A 1117 -19.97 21.87 34.76
C ALA A 1117 -21.33 22.58 34.61
N GLU A 1118 -22.12 22.68 35.67
CA GLU A 1118 -23.35 23.49 35.72
C GLU A 1118 -23.09 25.01 35.82
N ARG A 1119 -21.99 25.44 36.46
CA ARG A 1119 -21.76 26.88 36.78
C ARG A 1119 -20.98 27.70 35.76
N LYS A 1120 -20.07 27.12 34.95
CA LYS A 1120 -19.10 27.94 34.20
C LYS A 1120 -18.85 27.59 32.73
N GLY A 1121 -19.33 26.47 32.18
CA GLY A 1121 -18.94 26.06 30.82
C GLY A 1121 -17.42 25.89 30.62
N SER A 1122 -16.62 25.92 31.71
CA SER A 1122 -15.19 25.69 31.75
C SER A 1122 -14.92 24.63 32.83
N ILE A 1123 -14.81 23.39 32.38
CA ILE A 1123 -14.50 22.21 33.18
C ILE A 1123 -13.04 22.25 33.68
N VAL A 1124 -12.16 22.94 32.95
CA VAL A 1124 -10.71 22.97 33.18
C VAL A 1124 -10.35 23.69 34.48
N GLN A 1125 -11.02 24.81 34.79
CA GLN A 1125 -10.72 25.57 36.02
C GLN A 1125 -11.04 24.76 37.29
N ALA A 1126 -12.11 23.96 37.26
CA ALA A 1126 -12.53 23.18 38.41
C ALA A 1126 -11.70 21.91 38.60
N LEU A 1127 -11.27 21.25 37.51
CA LEU A 1127 -10.32 20.13 37.59
C LEU A 1127 -8.95 20.57 38.16
N ILE A 1128 -8.57 21.83 37.94
CA ILE A 1128 -7.35 22.43 38.50
C ILE A 1128 -7.56 22.85 39.97
N GLU A 1129 -8.74 23.39 40.34
CA GLU A 1129 -9.03 23.91 41.69
C GLU A 1129 -9.37 22.82 42.73
N THR A 1130 -9.70 21.58 42.35
CA THR A 1130 -10.03 20.48 43.29
C THR A 1130 -8.84 19.64 43.76
N SER A 1131 -7.59 20.09 43.54
CA SER A 1131 -6.40 19.40 44.05
C SER A 1131 -6.28 19.48 45.59
N PRO A 1132 -5.81 18.44 46.31
CA PRO A 1132 -5.99 18.29 47.77
C PRO A 1132 -5.16 19.19 48.69
N GLU A 1133 -4.56 20.29 48.22
CA GLU A 1133 -3.59 21.06 49.00
C GLU A 1133 -4.15 22.29 49.76
N GLU A 1134 -5.42 22.68 49.58
CA GLU A 1134 -6.00 23.82 50.30
C GLU A 1134 -6.96 23.45 51.46
N ARG A 1135 -6.61 22.45 52.29
CA ARG A 1135 -7.22 22.30 53.63
C ARG A 1135 -6.22 22.69 54.72
N GLY A 1136 -5.90 23.98 54.76
CA GLY A 1136 -5.24 24.64 55.88
C GLY A 1136 -6.24 24.97 57.00
N VAL A 1137 -5.96 24.44 58.19
CA VAL A 1137 -6.64 24.62 59.47
C VAL A 1137 -6.99 26.09 59.77
N VAL A 1138 -8.26 26.36 60.08
CA VAL A 1138 -8.66 27.52 60.91
C VAL A 1138 -9.61 27.02 62.01
N VAL A 1139 -9.15 27.11 63.25
CA VAL A 1139 -9.88 26.89 64.50
C VAL A 1139 -10.10 28.27 65.16
N GLY A 1140 -11.31 28.51 65.67
CA GLY A 1140 -11.71 29.67 66.51
C GLY A 1140 -12.25 30.85 65.68
N ASP A 1141 -13.35 31.53 66.02
CA ASP A 1141 -14.08 31.66 67.28
C ASP A 1141 -15.58 31.93 67.04
N ASP A 1142 -16.37 31.63 68.08
CA ASP A 1142 -17.75 32.06 68.29
C ASP A 1142 -17.92 33.59 68.13
N ASP A 1143 -18.94 34.03 67.39
CA ASP A 1143 -19.92 35.01 67.89
C ASP A 1143 -21.08 35.28 66.92
N ALA A 1144 -22.28 35.00 67.43
CA ALA A 1144 -23.49 35.84 67.39
C ALA A 1144 -23.92 36.62 66.10
N VAL A 1145 -25.14 36.27 65.67
CA VAL A 1145 -26.31 37.18 65.50
C VAL A 1145 -26.52 37.91 64.15
N VAL A 1146 -27.63 37.47 63.51
CA VAL A 1146 -28.67 38.20 62.73
C VAL A 1146 -28.51 38.37 61.20
N PRO A 1147 -29.54 37.96 60.41
CA PRO A 1147 -29.61 38.21 58.96
C PRO A 1147 -30.12 39.64 58.70
N PRO A 1148 -29.83 40.25 57.53
CA PRO A 1148 -30.88 40.31 56.52
C PRO A 1148 -30.44 40.50 55.04
N GLN A 1149 -31.40 40.14 54.17
CA GLN A 1149 -31.62 40.49 52.75
C GLN A 1149 -30.87 39.72 51.66
#